data_AF-A0A8E2E593-F1
#
_entry.id   AF-A0A8E2E593-F1
#
_cell.length_a   1.000
_cell.length_b   1.000
_cell.length_c   1.000
_cell.angle_alpha   90.00
_cell.angle_beta   90.00
_cell.angle_gamma   90.00
#
_symmetry.space_group_name_H-M   'P 1'
#
loop_
_entity.id
_entity.type
_entity.pdbx_description
1 polymer ?
#
loop_
_entity_poly.entity_id
_entity_poly.type
_entity_poly.pdbx_seq_one_letter_code
_entity_poly.pdbx_strand_id
1 'polypeptide(L)'
;MGIIRARIPPRPPPDITVNQSTQGIAFIGFDSWSTAHCQRALIGKSLSAKMAFQRPTYDDTDLDDTRLYSEPMVSKVVHDTLAAFVAERDWAQFHTPENLAKSVVIEAGELLECFQWGADADLKRVREELADVLTFCLLLADRIGADPEQIVLEKLEITRKKYPVDKARGSSKNCRYNVEVARRETWQLACRANPNKLRDIYVGESLNAAGRLHQHLETPAKQHLKNIRVIIDEKFNKSVCLDLESYLIKLLAGDGANRVLNRNNGITESKYYQREMYREGFRNVFEQLKSDGVFTRSIPEIENSDLFKLSPFKALTEDQATSVGEIVKGFLIDVERGAKSMIVIQGDPGTGKTVVAIYMIKLLVDIKTFTSLEDLDSDSRFFDFFTETNQRLLQGLRIGLVVPQQSLRDSIKKVFRKTPGLNPSMVMTPFHTHRLNQRANQPSGVLNAKFATITRELFGSDDTSKTQLDWIRAKSRHQIFLLGAAQSVRPADLPSELLSDLVADTRASGRHFQLRTQMRVQAGSDFVSYVRWILDPRPLSVPRVRRDFGGYDFRVFDSVAYMRDEIFRRNAEVGLSRMVAGYAWEWKTKRDKNAFDIEIGQTRLCWNSTPTDWIASSNALEEVGSIHTVQGYDLNYVGVIIGLDLRFDPERRRLFIDRASYFDKKGKENNPALGRTYSDDDLLRFITQIYAVLMTRGIQGTYVYACDPGLREYLKAFIPSSS
;
A
#
# COMPACT_ATOMS: atom_id res chain seq x y z
N MET A 1 7.96 -19.16 17.81
CA MET A 1 6.66 -18.73 17.29
C MET A 1 5.55 -19.71 17.64
N GLY A 2 4.44 -19.22 18.22
CA GLY A 2 3.26 -20.04 18.52
C GLY A 2 1.96 -19.32 18.17
N ILE A 3 0.96 -20.05 17.66
CA ILE A 3 -0.40 -19.53 17.40
C ILE A 3 -1.37 -20.14 18.41
N ILE A 4 -1.91 -19.31 19.30
CA ILE A 4 -2.91 -19.73 20.29
C ILE A 4 -4.31 -19.58 19.68
N ARG A 5 -5.17 -20.60 19.85
CA ARG A 5 -6.56 -20.60 19.36
C ARG A 5 -7.53 -20.49 20.51
N ALA A 6 -8.50 -19.59 20.42
CA ALA A 6 -9.58 -19.48 21.39
C ALA A 6 -10.94 -19.23 20.71
N ARG A 7 -12.01 -19.75 21.34
CA ARG A 7 -13.41 -19.53 20.94
C ARG A 7 -14.05 -18.58 21.94
N ILE A 8 -14.80 -17.60 21.43
CA ILE A 8 -15.41 -16.56 22.27
C ILE A 8 -16.67 -17.15 22.94
N PRO A 9 -16.75 -17.19 24.28
CA PRO A 9 -17.95 -17.62 24.99
C PRO A 9 -19.07 -16.56 24.84
N PRO A 10 -20.36 -16.96 24.86
CA PRO A 10 -21.46 -16.01 24.95
C PRO A 10 -21.41 -15.26 26.29
N ARG A 11 -21.81 -13.97 26.30
CA ARG A 11 -21.81 -13.11 27.51
C ARG A 11 -22.45 -13.84 28.71
N PRO A 12 -21.82 -13.89 29.90
CA PRO A 12 -22.55 -14.19 31.12
C PRO A 12 -23.46 -13.00 31.48
N PRO A 13 -24.59 -13.22 32.17
CA PRO A 13 -25.44 -12.15 32.65
C PRO A 13 -24.69 -11.25 33.66
N PRO A 14 -25.10 -9.98 33.80
CA PRO A 14 -24.43 -9.02 34.68
C PRO A 14 -24.86 -9.28 36.12
N ASP A 15 -24.23 -10.22 36.80
CA ASP A 15 -24.14 -10.28 38.27
C ASP A 15 -23.37 -11.55 38.69
N ILE A 16 -22.04 -11.44 38.79
CA ILE A 16 -21.25 -12.36 39.61
C ILE A 16 -20.14 -11.56 40.30
N THR A 17 -20.34 -11.29 41.58
CA THR A 17 -19.31 -10.88 42.54
C THR A 17 -18.30 -12.01 42.72
N VAL A 18 -17.04 -11.79 42.37
CA VAL A 18 -15.95 -12.76 42.58
C VAL A 18 -15.26 -12.45 43.90
N ASN A 19 -15.49 -13.32 44.88
CA ASN A 19 -14.78 -13.34 46.15
C ASN A 19 -13.39 -13.98 45.93
N GLN A 20 -12.32 -13.25 46.29
CA GLN A 20 -10.94 -13.69 46.09
C GLN A 20 -10.43 -14.51 47.28
N SER A 21 -10.17 -15.80 47.07
CA SER A 21 -9.04 -16.48 47.73
C SER A 21 -8.75 -17.83 47.05
N THR A 22 -7.51 -17.98 46.60
CA THR A 22 -6.60 -19.14 46.73
C THR A 22 -5.76 -19.30 45.46
N GLN A 23 -4.43 -19.26 45.64
CA GLN A 23 -3.41 -19.46 44.62
C GLN A 23 -3.38 -20.91 44.11
N GLY A 24 -3.15 -21.10 42.80
CA GLY A 24 -2.70 -22.38 42.23
C GLY A 24 -3.35 -22.74 40.90
N ILE A 25 -2.63 -22.49 39.80
CA ILE A 25 -2.69 -23.15 38.47
C ILE A 25 -4.07 -23.70 38.04
N ALA A 26 -4.80 -22.96 37.20
CA ALA A 26 -6.00 -23.46 36.54
C ALA A 26 -5.71 -23.76 35.05
N PHE A 27 -5.57 -25.06 34.73
CA PHE A 27 -5.95 -25.58 33.43
C PHE A 27 -7.47 -25.39 33.27
N ILE A 28 -7.93 -24.94 32.09
CA ILE A 28 -9.36 -24.92 31.76
C ILE A 28 -9.58 -25.76 30.48
N GLY A 29 -9.85 -27.05 30.69
CA GLY A 29 -10.80 -27.86 29.90
C GLY A 29 -11.95 -28.22 30.86
N PHE A 30 -13.21 -28.43 30.48
CA PHE A 30 -13.78 -29.29 29.43
C PHE A 30 -15.23 -28.80 29.09
N ASP A 31 -16.03 -29.33 28.14
CA ASP A 31 -16.51 -30.71 27.84
C ASP A 31 -16.98 -30.83 26.37
N SER A 32 -17.08 -31.98 25.70
CA SER A 32 -17.36 -33.37 26.09
C SER A 32 -16.91 -34.31 24.95
N TRP A 33 -16.32 -35.47 25.24
CA TRP A 33 -16.50 -36.75 24.51
C TRP A 33 -16.05 -37.88 25.45
N SER A 34 -16.89 -38.90 25.59
CA SER A 34 -16.72 -40.04 26.50
C SER A 34 -15.49 -40.89 26.18
N THR A 35 -14.77 -41.39 27.17
CA THR A 35 -14.62 -42.85 27.41
C THR A 35 -13.94 -43.13 28.74
N ALA A 36 -14.46 -44.15 29.42
CA ALA A 36 -13.96 -44.70 30.67
C ALA A 36 -12.74 -45.61 30.44
N HIS A 37 -11.68 -45.47 31.25
CA HIS A 37 -10.87 -46.60 31.73
C HIS A 37 -9.88 -46.18 32.83
N CYS A 38 -9.81 -47.02 33.87
CA CYS A 38 -8.69 -47.27 34.78
C CYS A 38 -8.29 -46.27 35.89
N GLN A 39 -8.93 -46.52 37.04
CA GLN A 39 -8.42 -46.54 38.42
C GLN A 39 -6.90 -46.72 38.69
N ARG A 40 -6.50 -46.05 39.79
CA ARG A 40 -5.65 -46.46 40.94
C ARG A 40 -4.11 -46.38 40.88
N ALA A 41 -3.57 -46.09 42.09
CA ALA A 41 -2.18 -46.11 42.60
C ALA A 41 -1.49 -44.71 42.55
N LEU A 42 -1.02 -44.07 43.63
CA LEU A 42 -0.46 -44.52 44.92
C LEU A 42 -0.68 -43.50 46.05
N ILE A 43 -0.82 -44.04 47.26
CA ILE A 43 -0.78 -43.41 48.58
C ILE A 43 0.68 -43.13 48.98
N GLY A 44 0.98 -42.05 49.71
CA GLY A 44 2.29 -41.93 50.36
C GLY A 44 2.63 -40.64 51.13
N LYS A 45 2.26 -40.62 52.41
CA LYS A 45 2.98 -40.05 53.58
C LYS A 45 3.08 -38.53 53.82
N SER A 46 2.37 -38.17 54.89
CA SER A 46 2.64 -37.16 55.93
C SER A 46 4.13 -37.02 56.35
N LEU A 47 4.55 -35.78 56.59
CA LEU A 47 5.46 -35.43 57.69
C LEU A 47 5.21 -33.98 58.15
N SER A 48 4.93 -33.85 59.45
CA SER A 48 4.79 -32.61 60.21
C SER A 48 6.15 -32.21 60.81
N ALA A 49 6.47 -30.91 60.82
CA ALA A 49 7.35 -30.31 61.82
C ALA A 49 6.99 -28.82 62.02
N LYS A 50 6.77 -28.44 63.28
CA LYS A 50 6.50 -27.09 63.80
C LYS A 50 7.81 -26.33 64.08
N MET A 51 7.74 -24.99 64.02
CA MET A 51 8.38 -23.95 64.87
C MET A 51 8.75 -22.73 63.98
N ALA A 52 7.95 -21.65 64.00
CA ALA A 52 7.96 -20.50 64.91
C ALA A 52 9.08 -19.48 64.59
N PHE A 53 8.72 -18.26 64.14
CA PHE A 53 9.37 -17.01 64.57
C PHE A 53 8.45 -15.79 64.31
N GLN A 54 8.62 -14.79 65.16
CA GLN A 54 7.73 -13.68 65.54
C GLN A 54 7.35 -12.68 64.44
N ARG A 55 6.15 -12.08 64.58
CA ARG A 55 5.80 -10.79 63.96
C ARG A 55 6.05 -9.67 64.98
N PRO A 56 6.60 -8.51 64.60
CA PRO A 56 6.40 -7.28 65.34
C PRO A 56 5.12 -6.60 64.87
N THR A 57 4.26 -6.31 65.82
CA THR A 57 3.20 -5.28 65.75
C THR A 57 3.85 -3.91 65.78
N TYR A 58 3.35 -2.95 64.99
CA TYR A 58 3.65 -1.54 65.21
C TYR A 58 2.35 -0.81 65.47
N ASP A 59 2.39 -0.04 66.56
CA ASP A 59 1.33 0.72 67.19
C ASP A 59 1.25 2.12 66.56
N ASP A 60 0.04 2.61 66.39
CA ASP A 60 -0.30 3.99 66.00
C ASP A 60 -0.26 4.84 67.28
N THR A 61 0.60 5.86 67.35
CA THR A 61 0.29 7.20 67.94
C THR A 61 1.52 8.12 68.02
N ASP A 62 1.23 9.37 67.67
CA ASP A 62 1.91 10.64 67.99
C ASP A 62 3.14 11.14 67.19
N LEU A 63 2.81 11.91 66.14
CA LEU A 63 3.15 13.33 65.93
C LEU A 63 4.59 13.82 66.21
N ASP A 64 5.30 14.18 65.14
CA ASP A 64 5.81 15.57 65.02
C ASP A 64 5.96 15.96 63.54
N ASP A 65 5.11 16.90 63.13
CA ASP A 65 5.06 17.54 61.83
C ASP A 65 5.90 18.81 61.94
N THR A 66 7.16 18.79 61.49
CA THR A 66 7.94 19.98 61.06
C THR A 66 9.40 19.64 60.72
N ARG A 67 9.70 19.50 59.42
CA ARG A 67 10.98 19.84 58.74
C ARG A 67 10.76 19.70 57.23
N LEU A 68 10.04 20.64 56.61
CA LEU A 68 10.58 21.78 55.85
C LEU A 68 11.71 21.42 54.85
N TYR A 69 11.31 21.46 53.57
CA TYR A 69 12.04 21.83 52.35
C TYR A 69 13.12 20.90 51.75
N SER A 70 12.65 20.07 50.82
CA SER A 70 13.13 19.90 49.43
C SER A 70 14.54 20.40 49.07
N GLU A 71 15.47 19.46 48.90
CA GLU A 71 16.58 19.61 47.95
C GLU A 71 16.24 18.87 46.63
N PRO A 72 16.47 19.45 45.44
CA PRO A 72 16.35 18.73 44.18
C PRO A 72 17.46 17.65 44.09
N MET A 73 17.09 16.43 43.71
CA MET A 73 17.90 15.20 43.76
C MET A 73 18.39 14.68 42.39
N VAL A 74 18.55 15.54 41.39
CA VAL A 74 19.78 15.66 40.60
C VAL A 74 20.57 16.74 41.30
N SER A 75 21.74 16.39 41.85
CA SER A 75 22.50 17.35 42.65
C SER A 75 22.58 18.68 41.92
N LYS A 76 22.06 19.74 42.52
CA LYS A 76 22.13 21.11 41.99
C LYS A 76 23.55 21.45 41.52
N VAL A 77 24.55 20.86 42.17
CA VAL A 77 25.97 20.90 41.78
C VAL A 77 26.21 20.43 40.34
N VAL A 78 25.60 19.33 39.88
CA VAL A 78 25.78 18.80 38.52
C VAL A 78 25.13 19.71 37.49
N HIS A 79 23.91 20.20 37.74
CA HIS A 79 23.22 21.13 36.84
C HIS A 79 23.99 22.46 36.73
N ASP A 80 24.37 23.05 37.87
CA ASP A 80 25.15 24.30 37.91
C ASP A 80 26.53 24.12 37.25
N THR A 81 27.19 22.98 37.44
CA THR A 81 28.49 22.67 36.81
C THR A 81 28.36 22.50 35.29
N LEU A 82 27.30 21.84 34.81
CA LEU A 82 27.03 21.70 33.38
C LEU A 82 26.69 23.05 32.74
N ALA A 83 25.89 23.87 33.40
CA ALA A 83 25.56 25.22 32.95
C ALA A 83 26.82 26.10 32.84
N ALA A 84 27.70 26.04 33.85
CA ALA A 84 29.00 26.71 33.81
C ALA A 84 29.89 26.19 32.67
N PHE A 85 29.97 24.87 32.48
CA PHE A 85 30.75 24.23 31.43
C PHE A 85 30.31 24.66 30.03
N VAL A 86 28.99 24.80 29.81
CA VAL A 86 28.40 25.31 28.56
C VAL A 86 28.67 26.80 28.38
N ALA A 87 28.52 27.60 29.43
CA ALA A 87 28.73 29.04 29.40
C ALA A 87 30.19 29.41 29.11
N GLU A 88 31.16 28.72 29.72
CA GLU A 88 32.60 28.90 29.47
C GLU A 88 33.00 28.76 28.00
N ARG A 89 32.24 27.97 27.24
CA ARG A 89 32.54 27.61 25.84
C ARG A 89 31.62 28.29 24.84
N ASP A 90 30.70 29.14 25.31
CA ASP A 90 29.66 29.78 24.50
C ASP A 90 28.85 28.77 23.65
N TRP A 91 28.63 27.56 24.19
CA TRP A 91 27.98 26.46 23.47
C TRP A 91 26.45 26.55 23.46
N ALA A 92 25.88 27.45 24.27
CA ALA A 92 24.43 27.67 24.33
C ALA A 92 23.80 27.95 22.95
N GLN A 93 24.53 28.58 22.03
CA GLN A 93 24.08 28.87 20.67
C GLN A 93 23.85 27.61 19.81
N PHE A 94 24.55 26.50 20.10
CA PHE A 94 24.44 25.24 19.36
C PHE A 94 23.45 24.27 20.00
N HIS A 95 23.08 24.50 21.26
CA HIS A 95 22.18 23.68 22.07
C HIS A 95 20.69 24.00 21.79
N THR A 96 20.26 23.82 20.55
CA THR A 96 18.82 23.81 20.22
C THR A 96 18.18 22.49 20.67
N PRO A 97 16.87 22.43 20.99
CA PRO A 97 16.20 21.17 21.35
C PRO A 97 16.40 20.06 20.30
N GLU A 98 16.42 20.43 19.01
CA GLU A 98 16.68 19.50 17.91
C GLU A 98 18.10 18.92 17.96
N ASN A 99 19.11 19.76 18.18
CA ASN A 99 20.50 19.32 18.21
C ASN A 99 20.78 18.45 19.42
N LEU A 100 20.27 18.83 20.59
CA LEU A 100 20.42 18.05 21.82
C LEU A 100 19.71 16.69 21.71
N ALA A 101 18.52 16.64 21.10
CA ALA A 101 17.83 15.37 20.85
C ALA A 101 18.62 14.45 19.90
N LYS A 102 19.29 15.01 18.88
CA LYS A 102 20.20 14.23 18.01
C LYS A 102 21.40 13.70 18.80
N SER A 103 22.02 14.52 19.65
CA SER A 103 23.13 14.09 20.51
C SER A 103 22.72 12.95 21.43
N VAL A 104 21.54 13.02 22.09
CA VAL A 104 21.02 11.90 22.90
C VAL A 104 20.94 10.60 22.11
N VAL A 105 20.51 10.64 20.85
CA VAL A 105 20.42 9.43 19.99
C VAL A 105 21.81 8.92 19.60
N ILE A 106 22.77 9.81 19.34
CA ILE A 106 24.15 9.45 19.00
C ILE A 106 24.80 8.73 20.18
N GLU A 107 24.77 9.33 21.38
CA GLU A 107 25.38 8.73 22.58
C GLU A 107 24.66 7.45 23.01
N ALA A 108 23.34 7.37 22.83
CA ALA A 108 22.61 6.12 23.07
C ALA A 108 23.04 5.01 22.09
N GLY A 109 23.49 5.39 20.89
CA GLY A 109 24.14 4.50 19.93
C GLY A 109 25.49 4.00 20.42
N GLU A 110 26.35 4.88 20.93
CA GLU A 110 27.68 4.52 21.47
C GLU A 110 27.55 3.64 22.73
N LEU A 111 26.57 3.92 23.59
CA LEU A 111 26.21 3.06 24.71
C LEU A 111 25.75 1.67 24.24
N LEU A 112 24.99 1.59 23.14
CA LEU A 112 24.58 0.32 22.55
C LEU A 112 25.77 -0.46 21.96
N GLU A 113 26.76 0.24 21.38
CA GLU A 113 27.97 -0.40 20.82
C GLU A 113 28.76 -1.19 21.87
N CYS A 114 28.72 -0.77 23.14
CA CYS A 114 29.34 -1.50 24.25
C CYS A 114 28.82 -2.95 24.36
N PHE A 115 27.60 -3.21 23.89
CA PHE A 115 26.94 -4.52 23.93
C PHE A 115 26.80 -5.17 22.53
N GLN A 116 27.41 -4.61 21.48
CA GLN A 116 27.24 -5.06 20.10
C GLN A 116 27.69 -6.51 19.86
N TRP A 117 28.70 -6.97 20.60
CA TRP A 117 29.36 -8.27 20.38
C TRP A 117 29.10 -9.30 21.49
N GLY A 118 28.27 -8.98 22.49
CA GLY A 118 27.96 -9.87 23.60
C GLY A 118 27.45 -9.15 24.84
N ALA A 119 27.02 -9.90 25.85
CA ALA A 119 26.57 -9.36 27.13
C ALA A 119 27.74 -8.89 28.02
N ASP A 120 28.97 -9.32 27.72
CA ASP A 120 30.18 -8.96 28.45
C ASP A 120 30.76 -7.65 27.89
N ALA A 121 30.21 -6.52 28.36
CA ALA A 121 30.67 -5.19 28.01
C ALA A 121 31.75 -4.67 28.99
N ASP A 122 32.64 -3.81 28.49
CA ASP A 122 33.54 -3.05 29.37
C ASP A 122 32.75 -2.05 30.21
N LEU A 123 32.62 -2.33 31.51
CA LEU A 123 31.89 -1.49 32.47
C LEU A 123 32.43 -0.07 32.56
N LYS A 124 33.71 0.16 32.22
CA LYS A 124 34.28 1.50 32.19
C LYS A 124 33.66 2.29 31.03
N ARG A 125 33.72 1.74 29.82
CA ARG A 125 33.12 2.36 28.64
C ARG A 125 31.62 2.55 28.79
N VAL A 126 30.90 1.54 29.30
CA VAL A 126 29.44 1.66 29.57
C VAL A 126 29.12 2.84 30.50
N ARG A 127 29.95 3.12 31.50
CA ARG A 127 29.75 4.26 32.41
C ARG A 127 30.02 5.60 31.73
N GLU A 128 31.01 5.66 30.83
CA GLU A 128 31.33 6.86 30.05
C GLU A 128 30.16 7.19 29.11
N GLU A 129 29.75 6.25 28.25
CA GLU A 129 28.66 6.50 27.31
C GLU A 129 27.31 6.78 28.02
N LEU A 130 27.05 6.11 29.16
CA LEU A 130 25.85 6.39 29.95
C LEU A 130 25.88 7.80 30.56
N ALA A 131 27.05 8.29 30.96
CA ALA A 131 27.20 9.65 31.47
C ALA A 131 26.94 10.69 30.37
N ASP A 132 27.36 10.43 29.14
CA ASP A 132 27.11 11.31 27.99
C ASP A 132 25.62 11.35 27.61
N VAL A 133 24.94 10.19 27.60
CA VAL A 133 23.48 10.13 27.41
C VAL A 133 22.75 10.98 28.47
N LEU A 134 23.10 10.81 29.75
CA LEU A 134 22.50 11.57 30.84
C LEU A 134 22.79 13.07 30.72
N THR A 135 24.00 13.44 30.32
CA THR A 135 24.41 14.84 30.16
C THR A 135 23.57 15.56 29.11
N PHE A 136 23.39 14.96 27.92
CA PHE A 136 22.55 15.56 26.89
C PHE A 136 21.06 15.55 27.24
N CYS A 137 20.59 14.58 28.03
CA CYS A 137 19.22 14.59 28.56
C CYS A 137 18.98 15.76 29.52
N LEU A 138 19.95 16.05 30.41
CA LEU A 138 19.87 17.18 31.34
C LEU A 138 19.93 18.53 30.59
N LEU A 139 20.84 18.67 29.61
CA LEU A 139 20.91 19.87 28.78
C LEU A 139 19.64 20.08 27.96
N LEU A 140 19.02 19.01 27.45
CA LEU A 140 17.75 19.09 26.73
C LEU A 140 16.62 19.52 27.65
N ALA A 141 16.53 18.94 28.84
CA ALA A 141 15.53 19.29 29.84
C ALA A 141 15.62 20.78 30.23
N ASP A 142 16.84 21.27 30.48
CA ASP A 142 17.10 22.69 30.75
C ASP A 142 16.64 23.57 29.57
N ARG A 143 16.98 23.18 28.34
CA ARG A 143 16.65 23.96 27.14
C ARG A 143 15.14 24.09 26.89
N ILE A 144 14.36 23.08 27.28
CA ILE A 144 12.90 23.07 27.16
C ILE A 144 12.19 23.57 28.44
N GLY A 145 12.93 23.93 29.49
CA GLY A 145 12.39 24.38 30.76
C GLY A 145 11.67 23.28 31.56
N ALA A 146 12.09 22.03 31.39
CA ALA A 146 11.54 20.89 32.12
C ALA A 146 12.46 20.48 33.26
N ASP A 147 11.89 20.22 34.43
CA ASP A 147 12.61 19.62 35.55
C ASP A 147 12.78 18.10 35.30
N PRO A 148 14.00 17.57 35.17
CA PRO A 148 14.26 16.17 34.83
C PRO A 148 13.65 15.18 35.83
N GLU A 149 13.62 15.53 37.11
CA GLU A 149 13.09 14.66 38.16
C GLU A 149 11.58 14.62 38.09
N GLN A 150 10.94 15.80 37.98
CA GLN A 150 9.51 15.95 37.90
C GLN A 150 8.95 15.19 36.68
N ILE A 151 9.55 15.33 35.50
CA ILE A 151 9.09 14.61 34.30
C ILE A 151 9.20 13.09 34.45
N VAL A 152 10.22 12.60 35.16
CA VAL A 152 10.39 11.16 35.44
C VAL A 152 9.33 10.69 36.44
N LEU A 153 9.09 11.44 37.52
CA LEU A 153 8.11 11.11 38.55
C LEU A 153 6.68 11.09 37.98
N GLU A 154 6.31 12.10 37.19
CA GLU A 154 5.02 12.16 36.49
C GLU A 154 4.85 10.97 35.54
N LYS A 155 5.91 10.62 34.78
CA LYS A 155 5.88 9.48 33.87
C LYS A 155 5.76 8.15 34.61
N LEU A 156 6.42 8.00 35.76
CA LEU A 156 6.32 6.81 36.60
C LEU A 156 4.90 6.64 37.14
N GLU A 157 4.20 7.72 37.48
CA GLU A 157 2.81 7.65 37.94
C GLU A 157 1.86 7.18 36.83
N ILE A 158 2.03 7.68 35.61
CA ILE A 158 1.33 7.17 34.42
C ILE A 158 1.65 5.68 34.21
N THR A 159 2.92 5.29 34.40
CA THR A 159 3.38 3.91 34.22
C THR A 159 2.81 2.96 35.28
N ARG A 160 2.69 3.39 36.55
CA ARG A 160 2.03 2.63 37.63
C ARG A 160 0.57 2.33 37.32
N LYS A 161 -0.16 3.33 36.80
CA LYS A 161 -1.55 3.15 36.36
C LYS A 161 -1.66 2.19 35.19
N LYS A 162 -0.70 2.25 34.25
CA LYS A 162 -0.62 1.35 33.09
C LYS A 162 -0.23 -0.09 33.48
N TYR A 163 0.60 -0.27 34.51
CA TYR A 163 1.12 -1.57 34.95
C TYR A 163 1.00 -1.75 36.48
N PRO A 164 -0.20 -2.08 37.01
CA PRO A 164 -0.39 -2.35 38.43
C PRO A 164 0.48 -3.50 38.94
N VAL A 165 1.00 -3.38 40.17
CA VAL A 165 1.95 -4.34 40.78
C VAL A 165 1.41 -5.76 40.75
N ASP A 166 0.14 -5.95 41.06
CA ASP A 166 -0.53 -7.25 41.13
C ASP A 166 -0.57 -7.97 39.77
N LYS A 167 -0.39 -7.22 38.68
CA LYS A 167 -0.40 -7.72 37.30
C LYS A 167 0.99 -7.74 36.65
N ALA A 168 1.98 -7.02 37.17
CA ALA A 168 3.27 -6.82 36.50
C ALA A 168 4.49 -7.34 37.30
N ARG A 169 4.31 -7.78 38.54
CA ARG A 169 5.41 -8.24 39.41
C ARG A 169 6.10 -9.50 38.86
N GLY A 170 7.42 -9.42 38.63
CA GLY A 170 8.27 -10.55 38.22
C GLY A 170 8.03 -11.08 36.81
N SER A 171 7.24 -10.38 35.98
CA SER A 171 6.87 -10.82 34.64
C SER A 171 7.08 -9.72 33.61
N SER A 172 8.09 -9.88 32.74
CA SER A 172 8.15 -9.15 31.46
C SER A 172 7.17 -9.72 30.43
N LYS A 173 6.47 -10.83 30.73
CA LYS A 173 5.55 -11.51 29.79
C LYS A 173 4.32 -10.67 29.44
N ASN A 174 3.98 -9.66 30.25
CA ASN A 174 2.91 -8.69 29.95
C ASN A 174 3.36 -7.53 29.05
N CYS A 175 4.65 -7.48 28.68
CA CYS A 175 5.19 -6.64 27.61
C CYS A 175 5.57 -7.49 26.39
N ARG A 176 4.77 -8.52 26.07
CA ARG A 176 4.90 -9.26 24.80
C ARG A 176 3.97 -8.63 23.77
N TYR A 177 4.54 -8.05 22.72
CA TYR A 177 3.77 -7.59 21.57
C TYR A 177 3.21 -8.80 20.82
N ASN A 178 1.90 -8.82 20.57
CA ASN A 178 1.23 -9.92 19.90
C ASN A 178 0.40 -9.40 18.73
N VAL A 179 0.12 -10.26 17.76
CA VAL A 179 -0.81 -9.95 16.65
C VAL A 179 -2.03 -10.87 16.75
N GLU A 180 -3.21 -10.27 16.74
CA GLU A 180 -4.47 -10.98 16.81
C GLU A 180 -5.19 -11.02 15.46
N VAL A 181 -5.83 -12.16 15.18
CA VAL A 181 -6.70 -12.35 14.02
C VAL A 181 -8.07 -12.86 14.50
N ALA A 182 -9.12 -12.04 14.35
CA ALA A 182 -10.47 -12.34 14.84
C ALA A 182 -11.49 -12.50 13.70
N ARG A 183 -12.43 -13.47 13.78
CA ARG A 183 -13.41 -13.79 12.71
C ARG A 183 -14.76 -14.36 13.17
N ARG A 184 -15.76 -14.36 12.27
CA ARG A 184 -17.09 -15.00 12.45
C ARG A 184 -17.09 -16.51 12.04
N GLU A 185 -17.50 -17.43 12.94
CA GLU A 185 -17.74 -18.90 12.76
C GLU A 185 -16.55 -19.91 12.74
N THR A 186 -16.82 -21.20 13.01
CA THR A 186 -15.88 -22.30 13.35
C THR A 186 -15.00 -22.81 12.19
N TRP A 187 -13.75 -23.18 12.46
CA TRP A 187 -12.70 -23.50 11.46
C TRP A 187 -12.94 -24.81 10.68
N GLN A 188 -13.66 -25.78 11.25
CA GLN A 188 -13.83 -27.11 10.67
C GLN A 188 -14.97 -27.26 9.62
N LEU A 189 -15.89 -26.29 9.50
CA LEU A 189 -17.02 -26.36 8.55
C LEU A 189 -16.76 -25.59 7.23
N ALA A 190 -15.57 -25.02 7.07
CA ALA A 190 -15.23 -24.06 6.01
C ALA A 190 -15.23 -24.64 4.58
N CYS A 191 -15.17 -25.96 4.41
CA CYS A 191 -15.22 -26.61 3.09
C CYS A 191 -16.64 -26.70 2.49
N ARG A 192 -17.70 -26.32 3.22
CA ARG A 192 -19.10 -26.36 2.73
C ARG A 192 -19.86 -25.04 2.86
N ALA A 193 -19.18 -23.91 3.06
CA ALA A 193 -19.82 -22.61 3.13
C ALA A 193 -20.05 -22.02 1.72
N ASN A 194 -21.26 -21.48 1.50
CA ASN A 194 -21.70 -20.86 0.24
C ASN A 194 -20.62 -19.89 -0.32
N PRO A 195 -20.12 -20.12 -1.55
CA PRO A 195 -19.04 -19.31 -2.15
C PRO A 195 -19.38 -17.82 -2.29
N ASN A 196 -20.65 -17.43 -2.13
CA ASN A 196 -21.10 -16.03 -2.21
C ASN A 196 -21.11 -15.26 -0.87
N LYS A 197 -20.78 -15.88 0.27
CA LYS A 197 -20.81 -15.20 1.58
C LYS A 197 -19.39 -14.91 2.10
N LEU A 198 -18.99 -13.64 2.04
CA LEU A 198 -17.70 -13.17 2.59
C LEU A 198 -17.67 -13.33 4.11
N ARG A 199 -16.47 -13.63 4.64
CA ARG A 199 -16.21 -13.76 6.08
C ARG A 199 -15.62 -12.47 6.63
N ASP A 200 -16.22 -11.94 7.67
CA ASP A 200 -15.68 -10.77 8.37
C ASP A 200 -14.45 -11.15 9.18
N ILE A 201 -13.36 -10.39 8.97
CA ILE A 201 -12.08 -10.59 9.63
C ILE A 201 -11.48 -9.27 10.10
N TYR A 202 -10.81 -9.29 11.23
CA TYR A 202 -10.06 -8.17 11.78
C TYR A 202 -8.66 -8.65 12.20
N VAL A 203 -7.66 -7.82 11.94
CA VAL A 203 -6.28 -8.03 12.41
C VAL A 203 -5.87 -6.85 13.30
N GLY A 204 -5.12 -7.08 14.37
CA GLY A 204 -4.62 -5.98 15.19
C GLY A 204 -3.41 -6.36 16.02
N GLU A 205 -2.45 -5.45 16.16
CA GLU A 205 -1.42 -5.51 17.19
C GLU A 205 -2.02 -5.20 18.57
N SER A 206 -1.62 -5.94 19.60
CA SER A 206 -2.03 -5.66 20.97
C SER A 206 -1.01 -6.16 21.99
N LEU A 207 -0.84 -5.36 23.04
CA LEU A 207 -0.19 -5.78 24.29
C LEU A 207 -1.14 -6.56 25.22
N ASN A 208 -2.46 -6.44 25.02
CA ASN A 208 -3.48 -7.12 25.83
C ASN A 208 -4.63 -7.63 24.95
N ALA A 209 -4.49 -8.88 24.51
CA ALA A 209 -5.47 -9.54 23.65
C ALA A 209 -6.85 -9.68 24.28
N ALA A 210 -6.91 -10.00 25.56
CA ALA A 210 -8.18 -10.15 26.27
C ALA A 210 -8.94 -8.82 26.35
N GLY A 211 -8.24 -7.71 26.63
CA GLY A 211 -8.82 -6.38 26.67
C GLY A 211 -9.32 -5.91 25.31
N ARG A 212 -8.50 -6.07 24.26
CA ARG A 212 -8.88 -5.70 22.89
C ARG A 212 -10.08 -6.51 22.39
N LEU A 213 -10.16 -7.78 22.78
CA LEU A 213 -11.30 -8.63 22.48
C LEU A 213 -12.60 -8.14 23.15
N HIS A 214 -12.55 -7.72 24.42
CA HIS A 214 -13.72 -7.14 25.10
C HIS A 214 -14.21 -5.88 24.38
N GLN A 215 -13.29 -5.00 24.00
CA GLN A 215 -13.61 -3.81 23.21
C GLN A 215 -14.31 -4.18 21.89
N HIS A 216 -13.85 -5.21 21.18
CA HIS A 216 -14.52 -5.69 19.96
C HIS A 216 -15.94 -6.21 20.20
N LEU A 217 -16.20 -6.81 21.36
CA LEU A 217 -17.55 -7.26 21.74
C LEU A 217 -18.49 -6.11 22.12
N GLU A 218 -17.94 -4.95 22.47
CA GLU A 218 -18.68 -3.72 22.75
C GLU A 218 -18.94 -2.91 21.48
N THR A 219 -18.05 -2.97 20.48
CA THR A 219 -18.23 -2.29 19.20
C THR A 219 -19.29 -2.99 18.33
N PRO A 220 -20.41 -2.32 17.94
CA PRO A 220 -21.47 -2.94 17.12
C PRO A 220 -20.99 -3.54 15.79
N ALA A 221 -19.94 -2.95 15.20
CA ALA A 221 -19.34 -3.42 13.96
C ALA A 221 -18.52 -4.71 14.11
N LYS A 222 -18.04 -5.05 15.32
CA LYS A 222 -17.11 -6.17 15.58
C LYS A 222 -17.70 -7.23 16.53
N GLN A 223 -18.83 -6.97 17.17
CA GLN A 223 -19.49 -7.87 18.14
C GLN A 223 -19.79 -9.29 17.61
N HIS A 224 -19.87 -9.45 16.29
CA HIS A 224 -20.20 -10.73 15.65
C HIS A 224 -18.98 -11.63 15.42
N LEU A 225 -17.76 -11.16 15.70
CA LEU A 225 -16.54 -11.96 15.65
C LEU A 225 -16.58 -12.98 16.79
N LYS A 226 -16.35 -14.27 16.50
CA LYS A 226 -16.54 -15.41 17.43
C LYS A 226 -15.28 -16.25 17.69
N ASN A 227 -14.21 -16.06 16.92
CA ASN A 227 -12.97 -16.79 17.09
C ASN A 227 -11.80 -15.82 17.00
N ILE A 228 -10.78 -16.07 17.79
CA ILE A 228 -9.55 -15.29 17.81
C ILE A 228 -8.34 -16.21 17.71
N ARG A 229 -7.31 -15.74 17.02
CA ARG A 229 -5.98 -16.34 16.96
C ARG A 229 -5.00 -15.30 17.45
N VAL A 230 -4.15 -15.69 18.38
CA VAL A 230 -3.09 -14.82 18.90
C VAL A 230 -1.76 -15.38 18.41
N ILE A 231 -1.03 -14.58 17.65
CA ILE A 231 0.30 -14.88 17.14
C ILE A 231 1.31 -14.26 18.08
N ILE A 232 2.16 -15.10 18.67
CA ILE A 232 3.14 -14.70 19.68
C ILE A 232 4.53 -15.19 19.25
N ASP A 233 5.51 -14.31 19.33
CA ASP A 233 6.92 -14.67 19.22
C ASP A 233 7.75 -13.84 20.21
N GLU A 234 8.76 -14.46 20.82
CA GLU A 234 9.59 -13.80 21.83
C GLU A 234 10.52 -12.75 21.22
N LYS A 235 10.75 -12.80 19.90
CA LYS A 235 11.54 -11.82 19.16
C LYS A 235 10.72 -10.62 18.68
N PHE A 236 9.40 -10.63 18.87
CA PHE A 236 8.53 -9.58 18.35
C PHE A 236 8.56 -8.33 19.23
N ASN A 237 8.85 -7.19 18.59
CA ASN A 237 8.65 -5.85 19.13
C ASN A 237 7.48 -5.16 18.41
N LYS A 238 7.14 -3.93 18.83
CA LYS A 238 6.04 -3.15 18.24
C LYS A 238 6.16 -3.05 16.71
N SER A 239 7.34 -2.71 16.20
CA SER A 239 7.57 -2.53 14.76
C SER A 239 7.35 -3.81 13.97
N VAL A 240 7.82 -4.95 14.49
CA VAL A 240 7.59 -6.27 13.86
C VAL A 240 6.10 -6.62 13.85
N CYS A 241 5.38 -6.35 14.95
CA CYS A 241 3.96 -6.64 15.03
C CYS A 241 3.12 -5.77 14.10
N LEU A 242 3.43 -4.47 13.98
CA LEU A 242 2.77 -3.56 13.04
C LEU A 242 3.03 -3.95 11.57
N ASP A 243 4.24 -4.41 11.24
CA ASP A 243 4.57 -4.92 9.89
C ASP A 243 3.86 -6.25 9.62
N LEU A 244 3.78 -7.16 10.60
CA LEU A 244 3.02 -8.41 10.48
C LEU A 244 1.51 -8.14 10.34
N GLU A 245 0.95 -7.22 11.12
CA GLU A 245 -0.44 -6.78 11.01
C GLU A 245 -0.70 -6.26 9.58
N SER A 246 0.12 -5.30 9.12
CA SER A 246 0.02 -4.73 7.78
C SER A 246 0.17 -5.80 6.69
N TYR A 247 1.08 -6.76 6.87
CA TYR A 247 1.30 -7.88 5.97
C TYR A 247 0.06 -8.78 5.86
N LEU A 248 -0.51 -9.20 6.99
CA LEU A 248 -1.71 -10.05 7.03
C LEU A 248 -2.95 -9.33 6.48
N ILE A 249 -3.16 -8.06 6.81
CA ILE A 249 -4.26 -7.25 6.29
C ILE A 249 -4.21 -7.20 4.76
N LYS A 250 -3.02 -6.92 4.18
CA LYS A 250 -2.82 -6.88 2.72
C LYS A 250 -3.19 -8.20 2.07
N LEU A 251 -2.69 -9.32 2.60
CA LEU A 251 -2.97 -10.64 2.06
C LEU A 251 -4.44 -11.05 2.22
N LEU A 252 -5.06 -10.78 3.37
CA LEU A 252 -6.47 -11.10 3.64
C LEU A 252 -7.42 -10.35 2.71
N ALA A 253 -7.11 -9.08 2.43
CA ALA A 253 -7.85 -8.27 1.47
C ALA A 253 -7.73 -8.81 0.04
N GLY A 254 -6.55 -9.33 -0.32
CA GLY A 254 -6.27 -9.91 -1.64
C GLY A 254 -6.80 -11.34 -1.86
N ASP A 255 -6.91 -12.15 -0.80
CA ASP A 255 -7.38 -13.54 -0.86
C ASP A 255 -8.78 -13.65 -1.46
N GLY A 256 -9.65 -12.69 -1.13
CA GLY A 256 -10.98 -12.57 -1.69
C GLY A 256 -12.04 -13.44 -1.01
N ALA A 257 -11.70 -14.33 -0.07
CA ALA A 257 -12.69 -15.02 0.76
C ALA A 257 -13.20 -14.16 1.93
N ASN A 258 -12.49 -13.08 2.26
CA ASN A 258 -12.70 -12.29 3.46
C ASN A 258 -13.12 -10.85 3.14
N ARG A 259 -13.89 -10.26 4.06
CA ARG A 259 -14.13 -8.81 4.17
C ARG A 259 -13.34 -8.31 5.37
N VAL A 260 -12.29 -7.55 5.09
CA VAL A 260 -11.39 -7.02 6.12
C VAL A 260 -12.02 -5.78 6.76
N LEU A 261 -12.26 -5.84 8.07
CA LEU A 261 -12.93 -4.80 8.85
C LEU A 261 -11.98 -3.68 9.29
N ASN A 262 -10.67 -3.84 9.09
CA ASN A 262 -9.67 -2.81 9.38
C ASN A 262 -9.98 -1.50 8.64
N ARG A 263 -9.56 -0.39 9.25
CA ARG A 263 -9.46 0.90 8.59
C ARG A 263 -8.12 1.00 7.87
N ASN A 264 -7.97 2.02 7.02
CA ASN A 264 -6.70 2.25 6.34
C ASN A 264 -5.67 2.97 7.25
N ASN A 265 -6.11 3.63 8.32
CA ASN A 265 -5.22 4.29 9.27
C ASN A 265 -4.49 3.21 10.10
N GLY A 266 -3.16 3.16 9.98
CA GLY A 266 -2.31 2.18 10.68
C GLY A 266 -1.57 1.21 9.76
N ILE A 267 -1.83 1.25 8.44
CA ILE A 267 -1.04 0.45 7.49
C ILE A 267 0.29 1.14 7.24
N THR A 268 1.36 0.45 7.62
CA THR A 268 2.72 0.97 7.53
C THR A 268 3.62 0.02 6.74
N GLU A 269 4.72 0.56 6.22
CA GLU A 269 5.80 -0.22 5.62
C GLU A 269 7.16 0.23 6.15
N SER A 270 7.29 0.30 7.47
CA SER A 270 8.49 0.77 8.16
C SER A 270 9.71 -0.11 7.87
N LYS A 271 10.87 0.52 7.66
CA LYS A 271 12.17 -0.16 7.66
C LYS A 271 12.66 -0.25 9.10
N TYR A 272 12.96 -1.45 9.58
CA TYR A 272 13.50 -1.69 10.91
C TYR A 272 14.56 -2.80 10.87
N TYR A 273 15.37 -2.88 11.92
CA TYR A 273 16.51 -3.79 11.99
C TYR A 273 16.08 -5.26 11.79
N GLN A 274 16.83 -6.01 10.98
CA GLN A 274 16.59 -7.42 10.64
C GLN A 274 15.22 -7.73 10.00
N ARG A 275 14.53 -6.73 9.42
CA ARG A 275 13.20 -6.93 8.80
C ARG A 275 13.10 -8.12 7.85
N GLU A 276 14.11 -8.37 7.01
CA GLU A 276 14.08 -9.49 6.07
C GLU A 276 14.01 -10.85 6.78
N MET A 277 14.76 -11.01 7.88
CA MET A 277 14.70 -12.20 8.73
C MET A 277 13.29 -12.41 9.31
N TYR A 278 12.61 -11.33 9.75
CA TYR A 278 11.23 -11.43 10.25
C TYR A 278 10.23 -11.76 9.14
N ARG A 279 10.41 -11.21 7.93
CA ARG A 279 9.56 -11.49 6.77
C ARG A 279 9.64 -12.95 6.31
N GLU A 280 10.79 -13.61 6.46
CA GLU A 280 10.89 -15.07 6.27
C GLU A 280 9.97 -15.81 7.27
N GLY A 281 9.99 -15.39 8.54
CA GLY A 281 9.07 -15.90 9.56
C GLY A 281 7.59 -15.67 9.24
N PHE A 282 7.24 -14.55 8.59
CA PHE A 282 5.85 -14.25 8.21
C PHE A 282 5.28 -15.26 7.21
N ARG A 283 6.12 -15.86 6.35
CA ARG A 283 5.68 -16.92 5.43
C ARG A 283 5.23 -18.17 6.19
N ASN A 284 5.95 -18.53 7.25
CA ASN A 284 5.56 -19.66 8.10
C ASN A 284 4.22 -19.39 8.81
N VAL A 285 4.02 -18.16 9.30
CA VAL A 285 2.72 -17.73 9.85
C VAL A 285 1.63 -17.86 8.79
N PHE A 286 1.87 -17.38 7.58
CA PHE A 286 0.91 -17.46 6.49
C PHE A 286 0.52 -18.90 6.18
N GLU A 287 1.49 -19.81 6.01
CA GLU A 287 1.21 -21.21 5.69
C GLU A 287 0.43 -21.90 6.82
N GLN A 288 0.73 -21.60 8.09
CA GLN A 288 -0.05 -22.11 9.22
C GLN A 288 -1.47 -21.53 9.26
N LEU A 289 -1.64 -20.25 8.95
CA LEU A 289 -2.97 -19.64 8.85
C LEU A 289 -3.76 -20.20 7.65
N LYS A 290 -3.08 -20.52 6.54
CA LYS A 290 -3.67 -21.17 5.36
C LYS A 290 -4.10 -22.60 5.65
N SER A 291 -3.26 -23.43 6.27
CA SER A 291 -3.62 -24.80 6.70
C SER A 291 -4.84 -24.80 7.61
N ASP A 292 -4.96 -23.72 8.37
CA ASP A 292 -6.03 -23.51 9.31
C ASP A 292 -7.32 -22.95 8.70
N GLY A 293 -7.33 -22.63 7.40
CA GLY A 293 -8.49 -22.15 6.66
C GLY A 293 -8.76 -20.65 6.78
N VAL A 294 -7.75 -19.85 7.14
CA VAL A 294 -7.80 -18.37 7.14
C VAL A 294 -7.67 -17.84 5.72
N PHE A 295 -6.76 -18.44 4.96
CA PHE A 295 -6.51 -18.16 3.55
C PHE A 295 -7.00 -19.31 2.68
N THR A 296 -7.39 -18.99 1.46
CA THR A 296 -7.84 -19.98 0.46
C THR A 296 -6.85 -20.12 -0.69
N ARG A 297 -5.97 -19.15 -0.86
CA ARG A 297 -4.99 -19.06 -1.96
C ARG A 297 -3.57 -18.97 -1.40
N SER A 298 -2.58 -19.26 -2.24
CA SER A 298 -1.16 -19.05 -1.94
C SER A 298 -0.76 -17.57 -2.05
N ILE A 299 0.37 -17.18 -1.45
CA ILE A 299 0.90 -15.81 -1.55
C ILE A 299 1.02 -15.35 -3.02
N PRO A 300 1.65 -16.11 -3.94
CA PRO A 300 1.76 -15.68 -5.33
C PRO A 300 0.41 -15.48 -6.02
N GLU A 301 -0.59 -16.33 -5.74
CA GLU A 301 -1.94 -16.17 -6.28
C GLU A 301 -2.63 -14.91 -5.76
N ILE A 302 -2.45 -14.60 -4.48
CA ILE A 302 -2.98 -13.41 -3.83
C ILE A 302 -2.32 -12.16 -4.42
N GLU A 303 -0.99 -12.10 -4.43
CA GLU A 303 -0.21 -10.94 -4.89
C GLU A 303 -0.47 -10.61 -6.37
N ASN A 304 -0.70 -11.65 -7.19
CA ASN A 304 -1.03 -11.50 -8.60
C ASN A 304 -2.47 -11.01 -8.85
N SER A 305 -3.34 -11.02 -7.84
CA SER A 305 -4.75 -10.64 -8.00
C SER A 305 -4.99 -9.13 -8.02
N ASP A 306 -6.01 -8.69 -8.76
CA ASP A 306 -6.45 -7.29 -8.76
C ASP A 306 -6.88 -6.81 -7.37
N LEU A 307 -7.45 -7.72 -6.55
CA LEU A 307 -7.86 -7.42 -5.19
C LEU A 307 -6.69 -6.98 -4.31
N PHE A 308 -5.53 -7.63 -4.49
CA PHE A 308 -4.30 -7.25 -3.81
C PHE A 308 -3.69 -6.00 -4.42
N LYS A 309 -3.54 -5.97 -5.76
CA LYS A 309 -2.85 -4.88 -6.47
C LYS A 309 -3.53 -3.51 -6.29
N LEU A 310 -4.86 -3.49 -6.22
CA LEU A 310 -5.70 -2.29 -6.09
C LEU A 310 -6.29 -2.14 -4.68
N SER A 311 -5.80 -2.91 -3.70
CA SER A 311 -6.32 -2.88 -2.34
C SER A 311 -6.20 -1.47 -1.74
N PRO A 312 -7.25 -0.95 -1.07
CA PRO A 312 -7.14 0.26 -0.27
C PRO A 312 -6.14 0.08 0.88
N PHE A 313 -5.84 -1.16 1.27
CA PHE A 313 -4.98 -1.49 2.38
C PHE A 313 -3.49 -1.59 2.00
N LYS A 314 -3.10 -1.02 0.86
CA LYS A 314 -1.67 -0.89 0.53
C LYS A 314 -1.07 0.25 1.33
N ALA A 315 0.14 0.00 1.85
CA ALA A 315 0.95 1.07 2.42
C ALA A 315 1.27 2.08 1.31
N LEU A 316 1.13 3.35 1.65
CA LEU A 316 1.56 4.44 0.78
C LEU A 316 3.07 4.64 0.94
N THR A 317 3.73 5.06 -0.14
CA THR A 317 5.09 5.60 -0.05
C THR A 317 5.08 6.95 0.66
N GLU A 318 6.24 7.40 1.15
CA GLU A 318 6.37 8.69 1.83
C GLU A 318 5.83 9.87 1.00
N ASP A 319 6.18 9.93 -0.29
CA ASP A 319 5.70 10.99 -1.20
C ASP A 319 4.19 10.94 -1.44
N GLN A 320 3.61 9.73 -1.53
CA GLN A 320 2.18 9.54 -1.65
C GLN A 320 1.45 9.95 -0.37
N ALA A 321 1.97 9.55 0.79
CA ALA A 321 1.35 9.80 2.08
C ALA A 321 1.35 11.30 2.44
N THR A 322 2.45 12.01 2.17
CA THR A 322 2.50 13.48 2.25
C THR A 322 1.49 14.12 1.31
N SER A 323 1.47 13.72 0.03
CA SER A 323 0.51 14.26 -0.94
C SER A 323 -0.95 14.04 -0.51
N VAL A 324 -1.29 12.84 -0.03
CA VAL A 324 -2.64 12.55 0.48
C VAL A 324 -2.99 13.43 1.68
N GLY A 325 -2.06 13.62 2.62
CA GLY A 325 -2.28 14.49 3.78
C GLY A 325 -2.57 15.94 3.38
N GLU A 326 -1.74 16.53 2.51
CA GLU A 326 -1.93 17.90 2.02
C GLU A 326 -3.22 18.07 1.22
N ILE A 327 -3.55 17.10 0.37
CA ILE A 327 -4.78 17.08 -0.42
C ILE A 327 -6.01 17.02 0.48
N VAL A 328 -6.04 16.09 1.44
CA VAL A 328 -7.19 15.92 2.35
C VAL A 328 -7.36 17.16 3.23
N LYS A 329 -6.26 17.72 3.77
CA LYS A 329 -6.28 18.96 4.53
C LYS A 329 -6.86 20.13 3.72
N GLY A 330 -6.31 20.36 2.52
CA GLY A 330 -6.79 21.43 1.64
C GLY A 330 -8.24 21.24 1.20
N PHE A 331 -8.64 19.99 0.93
CA PHE A 331 -10.00 19.65 0.56
C PHE A 331 -11.01 19.92 1.69
N LEU A 332 -10.70 19.54 2.93
CA LEU A 332 -11.58 19.79 4.08
C LEU A 332 -11.79 21.29 4.30
N ILE A 333 -10.74 22.11 4.15
CA ILE A 333 -10.83 23.57 4.20
C ILE A 333 -11.74 24.11 3.09
N ASP A 334 -11.63 23.59 1.86
CA ASP A 334 -12.48 24.02 0.75
C ASP A 334 -13.95 23.66 0.98
N VAL A 335 -14.22 22.47 1.54
CA VAL A 335 -15.57 22.02 1.89
C VAL A 335 -16.18 22.91 2.95
N GLU A 336 -15.42 23.21 4.02
CA GLU A 336 -15.84 24.10 5.10
C GLU A 336 -16.18 25.51 4.59
N ARG A 337 -15.37 26.05 3.68
CA ARG A 337 -15.59 27.37 3.08
C ARG A 337 -16.66 27.38 1.99
N GLY A 338 -17.17 26.22 1.57
CA GLY A 338 -18.02 26.11 0.39
C GLY A 338 -17.33 26.55 -0.90
N ALA A 339 -16.01 26.45 -0.99
CA ALA A 339 -15.27 26.71 -2.22
C ALA A 339 -15.49 25.59 -3.24
N LYS A 340 -15.18 25.86 -4.51
CA LYS A 340 -14.89 24.82 -5.50
C LYS A 340 -13.39 24.56 -5.48
N SER A 341 -12.96 23.33 -5.71
CA SER A 341 -11.54 23.03 -5.76
C SER A 341 -11.17 22.08 -6.88
N MET A 342 -10.01 22.34 -7.47
CA MET A 342 -9.44 21.57 -8.55
C MET A 342 -8.02 21.18 -8.15
N ILE A 343 -7.77 19.88 -8.10
CA ILE A 343 -6.51 19.31 -7.66
C ILE A 343 -5.98 18.39 -8.76
N VAL A 344 -4.69 18.43 -9.02
CA VAL A 344 -4.02 17.51 -9.94
C VAL A 344 -3.00 16.70 -9.19
N ILE A 345 -3.10 15.37 -9.31
CA ILE A 345 -2.06 14.44 -8.91
C ILE A 345 -1.40 13.92 -10.19
N GLN A 346 -0.17 14.35 -10.44
CA GLN A 346 0.61 13.95 -11.59
C GLN A 346 1.62 12.87 -11.20
N GLY A 347 1.79 11.85 -12.04
CA GLY A 347 2.83 10.85 -11.83
C GLY A 347 3.00 9.90 -13.00
N ASP A 348 4.17 9.29 -13.12
CA ASP A 348 4.46 8.36 -14.20
C ASP A 348 3.77 6.99 -14.04
N PRO A 349 3.72 6.17 -15.11
CA PRO A 349 3.11 4.84 -15.04
C PRO A 349 3.74 3.94 -13.98
N GLY A 350 3.01 3.73 -12.87
CA GLY A 350 3.43 2.84 -11.79
C GLY A 350 3.84 3.57 -10.51
N THR A 351 3.65 4.89 -10.45
CA THR A 351 3.75 5.70 -9.23
C THR A 351 2.55 5.54 -8.27
N GLY A 352 1.65 4.59 -8.53
CA GLY A 352 0.55 4.27 -7.61
C GLY A 352 -0.68 5.19 -7.66
N LYS A 353 -0.85 6.05 -8.68
CA LYS A 353 -2.01 6.97 -8.80
C LYS A 353 -3.39 6.35 -8.47
N THR A 354 -3.67 5.17 -9.01
CA THR A 354 -4.94 4.47 -8.76
C THR A 354 -5.05 3.99 -7.31
N VAL A 355 -3.95 3.50 -6.73
CA VAL A 355 -3.90 3.11 -5.30
C VAL A 355 -4.13 4.33 -4.42
N VAL A 356 -3.47 5.46 -4.70
CA VAL A 356 -3.67 6.74 -3.99
C VAL A 356 -5.14 7.17 -4.02
N ALA A 357 -5.79 7.08 -5.19
CA ALA A 357 -7.19 7.45 -5.32
C ALA A 357 -8.13 6.55 -4.50
N ILE A 358 -7.93 5.24 -4.56
CA ILE A 358 -8.73 4.27 -3.79
C ILE A 358 -8.49 4.45 -2.29
N TYR A 359 -7.24 4.62 -1.87
CA TYR A 359 -6.84 4.88 -0.50
C TYR A 359 -7.51 6.15 0.04
N MET A 360 -7.44 7.25 -0.71
CA MET A 360 -8.01 8.53 -0.30
C MET A 360 -9.53 8.48 -0.19
N ILE A 361 -10.23 7.81 -1.13
CA ILE A 361 -11.68 7.60 -1.02
C ILE A 361 -12.02 6.81 0.25
N LYS A 362 -11.27 5.74 0.52
CA LYS A 362 -11.46 4.95 1.73
C LYS A 362 -11.17 5.76 3.00
N LEU A 363 -10.13 6.58 3.00
CA LEU A 363 -9.79 7.48 4.12
C LEU A 363 -10.93 8.48 4.39
N LEU A 364 -11.46 9.13 3.35
CA LEU A 364 -12.60 10.05 3.50
C LEU A 364 -13.86 9.34 4.02
N VAL A 365 -14.12 8.11 3.56
CA VAL A 365 -15.22 7.29 4.08
C VAL A 365 -14.98 6.89 5.54
N ASP A 366 -13.75 6.56 5.92
CA ASP A 366 -13.39 6.23 7.30
C ASP A 366 -13.56 7.42 8.24
N ILE A 367 -13.16 8.63 7.80
CA ILE A 367 -13.40 9.89 8.54
C ILE A 367 -14.90 10.18 8.62
N LYS A 368 -15.67 9.92 7.57
CA LYS A 368 -17.13 10.10 7.58
C LYS A 368 -17.85 9.15 8.56
N THR A 369 -17.30 7.96 8.80
CA THR A 369 -18.00 6.87 9.50
C THR A 369 -17.39 6.48 10.84
N PHE A 370 -16.37 7.18 11.35
CA PHE A 370 -15.80 6.84 12.65
C PHE A 370 -16.77 7.09 13.80
N THR A 371 -16.70 6.26 14.84
CA THR A 371 -17.61 6.29 15.98
C THR A 371 -16.91 6.54 17.31
N SER A 372 -15.64 6.13 17.45
CA SER A 372 -14.81 6.35 18.63
C SER A 372 -13.37 6.58 18.22
N LEU A 373 -12.68 7.47 18.94
CA LEU A 373 -11.24 7.71 18.81
C LEU A 373 -10.41 6.60 19.45
N GLU A 374 -10.96 5.86 20.42
CA GLU A 374 -10.28 4.76 21.11
C GLU A 374 -10.01 3.54 20.22
N ASP A 375 -10.70 3.47 19.07
CA ASP A 375 -10.50 2.46 18.02
C ASP A 375 -9.38 2.83 17.03
N LEU A 376 -8.76 4.02 17.18
CA LEU A 376 -7.77 4.55 16.25
C LEU A 376 -6.37 4.48 16.85
N ASP A 377 -5.40 4.20 15.99
CA ASP A 377 -3.99 4.31 16.34
C ASP A 377 -3.58 5.79 16.34
N SER A 378 -3.21 6.31 17.52
CA SER A 378 -2.72 7.69 17.68
C SER A 378 -1.40 7.94 16.96
N ASP A 379 -0.62 6.89 16.70
CA ASP A 379 0.65 6.99 15.97
C ASP A 379 0.41 7.00 14.44
N SER A 380 -0.85 6.90 14.00
CA SER A 380 -1.19 6.90 12.58
C SER A 380 -1.05 8.28 11.96
N ARG A 381 -0.36 8.35 10.80
CA ARG A 381 -0.11 9.59 10.04
C ARG A 381 -1.34 10.43 9.72
N PHE A 382 -2.53 9.83 9.69
CA PHE A 382 -3.78 10.49 9.34
C PHE A 382 -4.74 10.65 10.52
N PHE A 383 -4.27 10.39 11.75
CA PHE A 383 -5.08 10.47 12.96
C PHE A 383 -5.76 11.84 13.13
N ASP A 384 -5.04 12.93 12.86
CA ASP A 384 -5.53 14.31 13.01
C ASP A 384 -6.76 14.64 12.15
N PHE A 385 -7.05 13.85 11.12
CA PHE A 385 -8.27 14.04 10.32
C PHE A 385 -9.52 13.47 10.95
N PHE A 386 -9.42 12.59 11.95
CA PHE A 386 -10.54 11.96 12.63
C PHE A 386 -11.08 12.88 13.74
N THR A 387 -11.83 13.91 13.35
CA THR A 387 -12.50 14.83 14.28
C THR A 387 -14.00 14.85 14.01
N GLU A 388 -14.81 15.14 15.03
CA GLU A 388 -16.27 15.26 14.85
C GLU A 388 -16.63 16.34 13.81
N THR A 389 -15.85 17.42 13.77
CA THR A 389 -16.01 18.49 12.78
C THR A 389 -15.84 17.95 11.36
N ASN A 390 -14.74 17.26 11.08
CA ASN A 390 -14.48 16.67 9.76
C ASN A 390 -15.54 15.61 9.41
N GLN A 391 -15.95 14.79 10.39
CA GLN A 391 -17.02 13.82 10.20
C GLN A 391 -18.30 14.50 9.70
N ARG A 392 -18.75 15.58 10.37
CA ARG A 392 -19.96 16.33 10.00
C ARG A 392 -19.83 16.97 8.62
N LEU A 393 -18.68 17.55 8.29
CA LEU A 393 -18.41 18.12 6.96
C LEU A 393 -18.60 17.09 5.84
N LEU A 394 -18.25 15.82 6.07
CA LEU A 394 -18.32 14.76 5.07
C LEU A 394 -19.70 14.06 4.97
N GLN A 395 -20.62 14.25 5.92
CA GLN A 395 -21.91 13.54 5.95
C GLN A 395 -22.76 13.77 4.68
N GLY A 396 -22.79 15.00 4.15
CA GLY A 396 -23.56 15.37 2.96
C GLY A 396 -22.86 15.07 1.61
N LEU A 397 -21.58 14.69 1.62
CA LEU A 397 -20.82 14.55 0.39
C LEU A 397 -21.04 13.19 -0.28
N ARG A 398 -21.19 13.25 -1.62
CA ARG A 398 -21.19 12.09 -2.52
C ARG A 398 -19.85 12.02 -3.23
N ILE A 399 -19.20 10.87 -3.14
CA ILE A 399 -17.88 10.63 -3.73
C ILE A 399 -18.05 9.69 -4.93
N GLY A 400 -17.43 10.04 -6.06
CA GLY A 400 -17.42 9.23 -7.27
C GLY A 400 -16.01 9.16 -7.86
N LEU A 401 -15.59 7.97 -8.28
CA LEU A 401 -14.34 7.71 -8.98
C LEU A 401 -14.65 7.41 -10.44
N VAL A 402 -14.31 8.34 -11.33
CA VAL A 402 -14.54 8.19 -12.78
C VAL A 402 -13.39 7.43 -13.40
N VAL A 403 -13.67 6.22 -13.89
CA VAL A 403 -12.67 5.34 -14.54
C VAL A 403 -13.14 5.04 -15.97
N PRO A 404 -12.51 5.64 -16.99
CA PRO A 404 -12.86 5.37 -18.39
C PRO A 404 -12.73 3.88 -18.73
N GLN A 405 -11.55 3.31 -18.46
CA GLN A 405 -11.22 1.95 -18.87
C GLN A 405 -12.11 0.90 -18.19
N GLN A 406 -12.77 0.05 -19.01
CA GLN A 406 -13.72 -0.94 -18.55
C GLN A 406 -13.13 -2.01 -17.62
N SER A 407 -12.07 -2.71 -18.04
CA SER A 407 -11.47 -3.78 -17.23
C SER A 407 -11.03 -3.27 -15.85
N LEU A 408 -10.30 -2.14 -15.82
CA LEU A 408 -9.87 -1.50 -14.57
C LEU A 408 -11.06 -1.10 -13.70
N ARG A 409 -12.11 -0.51 -14.29
CA ARG A 409 -13.33 -0.14 -13.58
C ARG A 409 -13.99 -1.36 -12.93
N ASP A 410 -14.08 -2.47 -13.64
CA ASP A 410 -14.69 -3.70 -13.13
C ASP A 410 -13.84 -4.31 -12.00
N SER A 411 -12.51 -4.26 -12.11
CA SER A 411 -11.59 -4.66 -11.04
C SER A 411 -11.75 -3.78 -9.79
N ILE A 412 -11.83 -2.45 -9.94
CA ILE A 412 -12.07 -1.54 -8.82
C ILE A 412 -13.45 -1.78 -8.19
N LYS A 413 -14.50 -2.06 -8.99
CA LYS A 413 -15.81 -2.45 -8.46
C LYS A 413 -15.77 -3.73 -7.64
N LYS A 414 -14.96 -4.72 -8.04
CA LYS A 414 -14.72 -5.95 -7.26
C LYS A 414 -14.09 -5.61 -5.91
N VAL A 415 -13.10 -4.70 -5.87
CA VAL A 415 -12.48 -4.21 -4.63
C VAL A 415 -13.52 -3.51 -3.75
N PHE A 416 -14.24 -2.52 -4.29
CA PHE A 416 -15.20 -1.71 -3.54
C PHE A 416 -16.34 -2.55 -2.94
N ARG A 417 -16.77 -3.61 -3.63
CA ARG A 417 -17.77 -4.56 -3.09
C ARG A 417 -17.30 -5.26 -1.80
N LYS A 418 -15.99 -5.48 -1.66
CA LYS A 418 -15.38 -6.22 -0.54
C LYS A 418 -14.79 -5.32 0.54
N THR A 419 -14.72 -4.02 0.30
CA THR A 419 -14.18 -3.05 1.27
C THR A 419 -15.33 -2.39 2.05
N PRO A 420 -15.35 -2.47 3.39
CA PRO A 420 -16.35 -1.78 4.20
C PRO A 420 -16.43 -0.28 3.89
N GLY A 421 -17.65 0.25 3.82
CA GLY A 421 -17.93 1.66 3.54
C GLY A 421 -17.88 2.07 2.06
N LEU A 422 -17.25 1.27 1.19
CA LEU A 422 -17.21 1.54 -0.25
C LEU A 422 -18.38 0.85 -0.97
N ASN A 423 -18.81 1.43 -2.09
CA ASN A 423 -19.88 0.86 -2.92
C ASN A 423 -19.48 0.83 -4.40
N PRO A 424 -19.71 -0.27 -5.14
CA PRO A 424 -19.46 -0.33 -6.59
C PRO A 424 -20.10 0.80 -7.42
N SER A 425 -21.19 1.42 -6.95
CA SER A 425 -21.83 2.57 -7.60
C SER A 425 -20.98 3.85 -7.56
N MET A 426 -20.03 3.94 -6.62
CA MET A 426 -19.05 5.03 -6.57
C MET A 426 -18.09 4.97 -7.76
N VAL A 427 -17.91 3.81 -8.40
CA VAL A 427 -17.02 3.67 -9.56
C VAL A 427 -17.80 3.92 -10.84
N MET A 428 -17.61 5.10 -11.40
CA MET A 428 -18.39 5.65 -12.50
C MET A 428 -17.66 5.52 -13.83
N THR A 429 -18.41 5.59 -14.93
CA THR A 429 -17.88 5.69 -16.29
C THR A 429 -18.16 7.09 -16.82
N PRO A 430 -17.19 7.77 -17.45
CA PRO A 430 -17.48 9.01 -18.17
C PRO A 430 -18.22 8.70 -19.48
N PHE A 431 -17.84 7.59 -20.12
CA PHE A 431 -18.39 7.05 -21.36
C PHE A 431 -17.63 5.74 -21.71
N HIS A 432 -18.06 4.95 -22.71
CA HIS A 432 -17.38 3.70 -23.12
C HIS A 432 -16.01 3.93 -23.80
N THR A 433 -15.01 4.40 -23.05
CA THR A 433 -13.70 4.82 -23.58
C THR A 433 -12.55 4.36 -22.67
N HIS A 434 -11.35 4.12 -23.19
CA HIS A 434 -10.19 3.75 -22.36
C HIS A 434 -9.55 4.96 -21.64
N ARG A 435 -9.85 6.18 -22.12
CA ARG A 435 -9.35 7.47 -21.64
C ARG A 435 -10.46 8.52 -21.74
N LEU A 436 -10.27 9.68 -21.10
CA LEU A 436 -11.15 10.81 -21.35
C LEU A 436 -10.94 11.30 -22.77
N ASN A 437 -12.04 11.58 -23.46
CA ASN A 437 -12.05 11.93 -24.85
C ASN A 437 -12.54 13.38 -25.07
N GLN A 438 -12.04 13.98 -26.15
CA GLN A 438 -12.69 15.10 -26.81
C GLN A 438 -13.76 14.61 -27.80
N ARG A 439 -14.51 15.54 -28.41
CA ARG A 439 -15.44 15.19 -29.49
C ARG A 439 -14.66 14.53 -30.62
N ALA A 440 -15.05 13.30 -30.98
CA ALA A 440 -14.52 12.55 -32.10
C ALA A 440 -15.54 11.48 -32.53
N ASN A 441 -15.35 10.88 -33.71
CA ASN A 441 -16.23 9.83 -34.20
C ASN A 441 -16.17 8.59 -33.29
N GLN A 442 -17.29 8.29 -32.62
CA GLN A 442 -17.41 7.14 -31.73
C GLN A 442 -17.48 5.81 -32.52
N PRO A 443 -17.28 4.65 -31.86
CA PRO A 443 -17.39 3.34 -32.51
C PRO A 443 -18.77 3.02 -33.11
N SER A 444 -19.83 3.74 -32.70
CA SER A 444 -21.18 3.57 -33.23
C SER A 444 -21.96 4.90 -33.27
N GLY A 445 -22.93 5.00 -34.17
CA GLY A 445 -23.82 6.17 -34.29
C GLY A 445 -24.59 6.46 -33.00
N VAL A 446 -25.00 5.41 -32.26
CA VAL A 446 -25.66 5.53 -30.95
C VAL A 446 -24.76 6.23 -29.94
N LEU A 447 -23.47 5.93 -29.94
CA LEU A 447 -22.51 6.59 -29.03
C LEU A 447 -22.25 8.04 -29.45
N ASN A 448 -22.23 8.36 -30.74
CA ASN A 448 -22.17 9.74 -31.20
C ASN A 448 -23.40 10.55 -30.71
N ALA A 449 -24.61 9.99 -30.86
CA ALA A 449 -25.84 10.62 -30.39
C ALA A 449 -25.86 10.79 -28.87
N LYS A 450 -25.42 9.78 -28.11
CA LYS A 450 -25.30 9.88 -26.65
C LYS A 450 -24.34 10.97 -26.21
N PHE A 451 -23.20 11.14 -26.88
CA PHE A 451 -22.27 12.23 -26.58
C PHE A 451 -22.95 13.59 -26.74
N ALA A 452 -23.67 13.77 -27.87
CA ALA A 452 -24.40 15.01 -28.13
C ALA A 452 -25.52 15.27 -27.11
N THR A 453 -26.28 14.23 -26.75
CA THR A 453 -27.35 14.34 -25.75
C THR A 453 -26.80 14.75 -24.38
N ILE A 454 -25.72 14.12 -23.90
CA ILE A 454 -25.10 14.47 -22.62
C ILE A 454 -24.59 15.92 -22.65
N THR A 455 -23.95 16.35 -23.73
CA THR A 455 -23.48 17.73 -23.88
C THR A 455 -24.65 18.72 -23.84
N ARG A 456 -25.76 18.43 -24.55
CA ARG A 456 -26.97 19.25 -24.51
C ARG A 456 -27.58 19.34 -23.11
N GLU A 457 -27.68 18.22 -22.40
CA GLU A 457 -28.22 18.19 -21.03
C GLU A 457 -27.36 18.98 -20.03
N LEU A 458 -26.05 19.07 -20.27
CA LEU A 458 -25.12 19.75 -19.37
C LEU A 458 -24.93 21.24 -19.68
N PHE A 459 -24.96 21.62 -20.96
CA PHE A 459 -24.56 22.96 -21.42
C PHE A 459 -25.64 23.67 -22.26
N GLY A 460 -26.81 23.05 -22.47
CA GLY A 460 -27.94 23.63 -23.21
C GLY A 460 -27.86 23.49 -24.73
N SER A 461 -26.69 23.18 -25.30
CA SER A 461 -26.47 23.00 -26.73
C SER A 461 -25.45 21.88 -27.02
N ASP A 462 -25.41 21.38 -28.25
CA ASP A 462 -24.42 20.37 -28.68
C ASP A 462 -23.09 21.03 -29.08
N ASP A 463 -22.46 21.75 -28.14
CA ASP A 463 -21.18 22.40 -28.36
C ASP A 463 -20.07 21.34 -28.58
N THR A 464 -19.49 21.33 -29.78
CA THR A 464 -18.47 20.37 -30.19
C THR A 464 -17.13 20.60 -29.49
N SER A 465 -16.88 21.79 -28.95
CA SER A 465 -15.67 22.10 -28.17
C SER A 465 -15.66 21.41 -26.80
N LYS A 466 -16.82 21.01 -26.27
CA LYS A 466 -16.93 20.37 -24.96
C LYS A 466 -16.34 18.96 -24.97
N THR A 467 -15.56 18.69 -23.94
CA THR A 467 -14.89 17.41 -23.71
C THR A 467 -15.50 16.67 -22.52
N GLN A 468 -15.10 15.41 -22.34
CA GLN A 468 -15.50 14.66 -21.14
C GLN A 468 -14.89 15.23 -19.85
N LEU A 469 -13.80 16.01 -19.95
CA LEU A 469 -13.27 16.76 -18.80
C LEU A 469 -14.27 17.82 -18.34
N ASP A 470 -14.90 18.52 -19.29
CA ASP A 470 -15.91 19.54 -19.00
C ASP A 470 -17.17 18.92 -18.37
N TRP A 471 -17.54 17.71 -18.78
CA TRP A 471 -18.65 16.99 -18.17
C TRP A 471 -18.41 16.74 -16.68
N ILE A 472 -17.19 16.32 -16.32
CA ILE A 472 -16.79 16.09 -14.93
C ILE A 472 -16.84 17.41 -14.16
N ARG A 473 -16.29 18.49 -14.73
CA ARG A 473 -16.32 19.84 -14.13
C ARG A 473 -17.75 20.34 -13.90
N ALA A 474 -18.68 20.07 -14.81
CA ALA A 474 -20.07 20.49 -14.68
C ALA A 474 -20.87 19.71 -13.61
N LYS A 475 -20.53 18.43 -13.38
CA LYS A 475 -21.26 17.56 -12.44
C LYS A 475 -20.66 17.48 -11.04
N SER A 476 -19.54 18.14 -10.77
CA SER A 476 -18.85 18.06 -9.48
C SER A 476 -18.43 19.43 -8.95
N ARG A 477 -18.33 19.55 -7.63
CA ARG A 477 -17.86 20.79 -6.96
C ARG A 477 -16.35 20.76 -6.66
N HIS A 478 -15.84 19.57 -6.31
CA HIS A 478 -14.43 19.32 -6.01
C HIS A 478 -13.93 18.24 -6.96
N GLN A 479 -12.81 18.50 -7.65
CA GLN A 479 -12.22 17.60 -8.63
C GLN A 479 -10.78 17.24 -8.23
N ILE A 480 -10.46 15.95 -8.36
CA ILE A 480 -9.08 15.46 -8.24
C ILE A 480 -8.76 14.69 -9.52
N PHE A 481 -7.86 15.24 -10.32
CA PHE A 481 -7.44 14.66 -11.59
C PHE A 481 -6.14 13.86 -11.43
N LEU A 482 -6.17 12.59 -11.82
CA LEU A 482 -5.01 11.69 -11.80
C LEU A 482 -4.37 11.67 -13.19
N LEU A 483 -3.30 12.42 -13.40
CA LEU A 483 -2.69 12.61 -14.72
C LEU A 483 -1.40 11.80 -14.88
N GLY A 484 -1.18 11.26 -16.09
CA GLY A 484 0.09 10.66 -16.51
C GLY A 484 0.83 11.57 -17.48
N ALA A 485 2.15 11.71 -17.33
CA ALA A 485 2.96 12.68 -18.07
C ALA A 485 2.90 12.54 -19.61
N ALA A 486 2.65 11.34 -20.14
CA ALA A 486 2.53 11.11 -21.58
C ALA A 486 1.67 9.87 -21.84
N GLN A 487 0.37 10.05 -22.08
CA GLN A 487 -0.56 8.93 -22.23
C GLN A 487 -1.58 9.09 -23.35
N SER A 488 -1.55 10.19 -24.11
CA SER A 488 -2.35 10.27 -25.34
C SER A 488 -1.76 9.30 -26.35
N VAL A 489 -2.58 8.35 -26.81
CA VAL A 489 -2.17 7.29 -27.76
C VAL A 489 -3.04 7.30 -29.01
N ARG A 490 -4.01 8.20 -29.09
CA ARG A 490 -4.91 8.34 -30.24
C ARG A 490 -5.49 9.75 -30.36
N PRO A 491 -5.91 10.15 -31.57
CA PRO A 491 -6.62 11.40 -31.85
C PRO A 491 -7.75 11.79 -30.91
N ALA A 492 -8.58 10.83 -30.50
CA ALA A 492 -9.79 11.08 -29.72
C ALA A 492 -9.53 11.40 -28.24
N ASP A 493 -8.32 11.17 -27.74
CA ASP A 493 -7.95 11.48 -26.36
C ASP A 493 -7.93 13.00 -26.12
N LEU A 494 -7.93 13.44 -24.86
CA LEU A 494 -7.80 14.85 -24.53
C LEU A 494 -6.49 15.44 -25.13
N PRO A 495 -6.53 16.65 -25.70
CA PRO A 495 -5.34 17.33 -26.20
C PRO A 495 -4.28 17.56 -25.11
N SER A 496 -3.01 17.57 -25.52
CA SER A 496 -1.87 17.77 -24.62
C SER A 496 -1.88 19.18 -24.01
N GLU A 497 -2.35 20.16 -24.78
CA GLU A 497 -2.43 21.57 -24.41
C GLU A 497 -3.42 21.73 -23.25
N LEU A 498 -4.62 21.16 -23.40
CA LEU A 498 -5.66 21.18 -22.35
C LEU A 498 -5.20 20.56 -21.03
N LEU A 499 -4.43 19.45 -21.10
CA LEU A 499 -3.86 18.82 -19.93
C LEU A 499 -2.72 19.65 -19.31
N SER A 500 -1.96 20.35 -20.13
CA SER A 500 -0.86 21.22 -19.70
C SER A 500 -1.37 22.48 -19.01
N ASP A 501 -2.43 23.08 -19.54
CA ASP A 501 -3.13 24.21 -18.93
C ASP A 501 -3.70 23.82 -17.56
N LEU A 502 -4.34 22.66 -17.47
CA LEU A 502 -4.84 22.12 -16.21
C LEU A 502 -3.71 21.95 -15.16
N VAL A 503 -2.53 21.51 -15.58
CA VAL A 503 -1.35 21.41 -14.71
C VAL A 503 -0.83 22.79 -14.33
N ALA A 504 -0.78 23.74 -15.26
CA ALA A 504 -0.32 25.11 -15.01
C ALA A 504 -1.23 25.83 -13.99
N ASP A 505 -2.55 25.76 -14.17
CA ASP A 505 -3.55 26.36 -13.27
C ASP A 505 -3.46 25.80 -11.83
N THR A 506 -3.29 24.48 -11.73
CA THR A 506 -3.18 23.82 -10.42
C THR A 506 -1.83 24.07 -9.75
N ARG A 507 -0.75 24.25 -10.52
CA ARG A 507 0.54 24.70 -9.98
C ARG A 507 0.45 26.13 -9.44
N ALA A 508 -0.17 27.03 -10.19
CA ALA A 508 -0.34 28.44 -9.78
C ALA A 508 -1.17 28.58 -8.50
N SER A 509 -2.15 27.69 -8.29
CA SER A 509 -3.01 27.68 -7.09
C SER A 509 -2.45 26.82 -5.93
N GLY A 510 -1.26 26.23 -6.05
CA GLY A 510 -0.69 25.35 -5.04
C GLY A 510 -1.48 24.04 -4.83
N ARG A 511 -2.21 23.58 -5.85
CA ARG A 511 -3.05 22.37 -5.87
C ARG A 511 -2.54 21.29 -6.84
N HIS A 512 -1.25 21.35 -7.19
CA HIS A 512 -0.56 20.35 -8.00
C HIS A 512 0.35 19.49 -7.11
N PHE A 513 0.20 18.17 -7.20
CA PHE A 513 0.94 17.19 -6.42
C PHE A 513 1.63 16.21 -7.35
N GLN A 514 2.94 16.02 -7.19
CA GLN A 514 3.74 15.14 -8.03
C GLN A 514 4.13 13.86 -7.27
N LEU A 515 3.67 12.72 -7.76
CA LEU A 515 4.14 11.41 -7.32
C LEU A 515 5.41 11.04 -8.08
N ARG A 516 6.50 10.80 -7.34
CA ARG A 516 7.84 10.55 -7.90
C ARG A 516 8.27 9.10 -7.72
N THR A 517 7.87 8.47 -6.62
CA THR A 517 8.29 7.11 -6.31
C THR A 517 7.65 6.10 -7.26
N GLN A 518 8.48 5.42 -8.04
CA GLN A 518 8.06 4.45 -9.03
C GLN A 518 8.14 3.04 -8.43
N MET A 519 6.99 2.37 -8.23
CA MET A 519 6.91 1.09 -7.50
C MET A 519 6.70 -0.14 -8.40
N ARG A 520 6.25 0.06 -9.64
CA ARG A 520 5.90 -1.03 -10.58
C ARG A 520 7.10 -1.83 -11.06
N VAL A 521 8.13 -1.15 -11.57
CA VAL A 521 9.25 -1.79 -12.24
C VAL A 521 10.38 -1.90 -11.23
N GLN A 522 10.94 -3.10 -11.04
CA GLN A 522 12.06 -3.31 -10.12
C GLN A 522 13.28 -2.44 -10.47
N ALA A 523 13.46 -2.11 -11.75
CA ALA A 523 14.47 -1.18 -12.24
C ALA A 523 14.25 0.30 -11.84
N GLY A 524 13.13 0.65 -11.19
CA GLY A 524 12.82 2.01 -10.75
C GLY A 524 12.38 2.96 -11.87
N SER A 525 12.39 4.27 -11.57
CA SER A 525 11.96 5.34 -12.49
C SER A 525 12.88 5.51 -13.70
N ASP A 526 14.16 5.19 -13.53
CA ASP A 526 15.18 5.39 -14.55
C ASP A 526 14.91 4.53 -15.78
N PHE A 527 14.36 3.33 -15.60
CA PHE A 527 13.96 2.46 -16.70
C PHE A 527 12.83 3.06 -17.55
N VAL A 528 11.79 3.63 -16.93
CA VAL A 528 10.67 4.23 -17.66
C VAL A 528 11.17 5.42 -18.50
N SER A 529 12.00 6.27 -17.90
CA SER A 529 12.64 7.38 -18.60
C SER A 529 13.57 6.89 -19.72
N TYR A 530 14.31 5.80 -19.48
CA TYR A 530 15.20 5.19 -20.46
C TYR A 530 14.45 4.63 -21.67
N VAL A 531 13.37 3.88 -21.45
CA VAL A 531 12.52 3.34 -22.53
C VAL A 531 11.93 4.47 -23.39
N ARG A 532 11.42 5.53 -22.75
CA ARG A 532 10.92 6.70 -23.48
C ARG A 532 12.02 7.40 -24.25
N TRP A 533 13.21 7.47 -23.67
CA TRP A 533 14.35 8.08 -24.31
C TRP A 533 14.81 7.29 -25.52
N ILE A 534 14.97 5.96 -25.45
CA ILE A 534 15.35 5.15 -26.63
C ILE A 534 14.29 5.19 -27.75
N LEU A 535 13.01 5.40 -27.40
CA LEU A 535 11.91 5.53 -28.37
C LEU A 535 11.58 6.99 -28.74
N ASP A 536 12.35 7.98 -28.27
CA ASP A 536 12.09 9.38 -28.57
C ASP A 536 12.31 9.62 -30.08
N PRO A 537 11.30 10.13 -30.80
CA PRO A 537 11.36 10.30 -32.25
C PRO A 537 12.26 11.46 -32.69
N ARG A 538 12.67 12.34 -31.78
CA ARG A 538 13.59 13.44 -32.10
C ARG A 538 14.97 12.90 -32.50
N PRO A 539 15.66 13.56 -33.45
CA PRO A 539 17.01 13.17 -33.83
C PRO A 539 17.94 13.08 -32.61
N LEU A 540 18.82 12.08 -32.63
CA LEU A 540 19.80 11.86 -31.55
C LEU A 540 20.76 13.05 -31.45
N SER A 541 20.51 13.97 -30.51
CA SER A 541 21.38 15.13 -30.25
C SER A 541 22.52 14.83 -29.27
N VAL A 542 22.43 13.74 -28.50
CA VAL A 542 23.42 13.31 -27.51
C VAL A 542 23.65 11.80 -27.68
N PRO A 543 24.90 11.28 -27.55
CA PRO A 543 25.16 9.84 -27.60
C PRO A 543 24.30 9.11 -26.56
N ARG A 544 23.49 8.18 -27.05
CA ARG A 544 22.71 7.32 -26.16
C ARG A 544 23.62 6.18 -25.65
N VAL A 545 23.68 5.97 -24.34
CA VAL A 545 24.49 4.93 -23.70
C VAL A 545 23.58 3.82 -23.16
N ARG A 546 24.03 2.57 -23.26
CA ARG A 546 23.40 1.41 -22.61
C ARG A 546 23.38 1.63 -21.09
N ARG A 547 22.25 1.37 -20.44
CA ARG A 547 22.14 1.40 -18.97
C ARG A 547 21.95 0.00 -18.41
N ASP A 548 22.59 -0.24 -17.28
CA ASP A 548 22.33 -1.41 -16.44
C ASP A 548 21.22 -1.07 -15.44
N PHE A 549 20.31 -2.03 -15.22
CA PHE A 549 19.20 -1.93 -14.29
C PHE A 549 19.30 -2.99 -13.17
N GLY A 550 20.48 -3.58 -12.98
CA GLY A 550 20.75 -4.55 -11.93
C GLY A 550 19.91 -5.82 -12.09
N GLY A 551 19.03 -6.09 -11.12
CA GLY A 551 18.20 -7.30 -11.10
C GLY A 551 17.05 -7.34 -12.11
N TYR A 552 16.85 -6.30 -12.93
CA TYR A 552 15.78 -6.25 -13.91
C TYR A 552 16.20 -6.88 -15.25
N ASP A 553 15.46 -7.90 -15.67
CA ASP A 553 15.79 -8.69 -16.86
C ASP A 553 15.27 -8.00 -18.14
N PHE A 554 16.12 -7.19 -18.78
CA PHE A 554 15.80 -6.44 -20.00
C PHE A 554 16.63 -6.92 -21.19
N ARG A 555 15.97 -7.56 -22.16
CA ARG A 555 16.66 -8.22 -23.29
C ARG A 555 16.00 -7.96 -24.65
N VAL A 556 16.83 -7.85 -25.68
CA VAL A 556 16.42 -7.95 -27.09
C VAL A 556 16.66 -9.36 -27.60
N PHE A 557 15.70 -9.87 -28.38
CA PHE A 557 15.75 -11.18 -29.01
C PHE A 557 15.86 -11.06 -30.53
N ASP A 558 16.62 -11.98 -31.13
CA ASP A 558 16.73 -12.13 -32.59
C ASP A 558 15.64 -13.00 -33.20
N SER A 559 14.94 -13.79 -32.37
CA SER A 559 13.86 -14.68 -32.78
C SER A 559 12.65 -14.50 -31.86
N VAL A 560 11.50 -14.22 -32.47
CA VAL A 560 10.22 -14.18 -31.75
C VAL A 560 9.85 -15.54 -31.16
N ALA A 561 10.29 -16.65 -31.76
CA ALA A 561 10.04 -17.99 -31.22
C ALA A 561 10.77 -18.17 -29.88
N TYR A 562 12.05 -17.81 -29.81
CA TYR A 562 12.81 -17.89 -28.56
C TYR A 562 12.28 -16.92 -27.50
N MET A 563 11.87 -15.70 -27.90
CA MET A 563 11.23 -14.77 -26.97
C MET A 563 9.93 -15.35 -26.38
N ARG A 564 9.10 -15.99 -27.20
CA ARG A 564 7.86 -16.65 -26.76
C ARG A 564 8.15 -17.77 -25.77
N ASP A 565 9.08 -18.66 -26.12
CA ASP A 565 9.41 -19.82 -25.29
C ASP A 565 9.97 -19.37 -23.94
N GLU A 566 10.75 -18.28 -23.93
CA GLU A 566 11.22 -17.64 -22.70
C GLU A 566 10.06 -17.05 -21.87
N ILE A 567 9.08 -16.40 -22.50
CA ILE A 567 7.87 -15.93 -21.79
C ILE A 567 7.09 -17.10 -21.19
N PHE A 568 7.02 -18.24 -21.87
CA PHE A 568 6.35 -19.44 -21.33
C PHE A 568 7.09 -19.97 -20.11
N ARG A 569 8.43 -20.02 -20.17
CA ARG A 569 9.27 -20.39 -19.03
C ARG A 569 9.05 -19.45 -17.84
N ARG A 570 9.12 -18.13 -18.05
CA ARG A 570 8.86 -17.15 -16.98
C ARG A 570 7.43 -17.24 -16.43
N ASN A 571 6.44 -17.52 -17.29
CA ASN A 571 5.09 -17.74 -16.81
C ASN A 571 4.98 -18.98 -15.90
N ALA A 572 5.70 -20.05 -16.19
CA ALA A 572 5.74 -21.23 -15.33
C ALA A 572 6.41 -20.94 -13.97
N GLU A 573 7.40 -20.04 -13.94
CA GLU A 573 8.14 -19.67 -12.72
C GLU A 573 7.35 -18.70 -11.82
N VAL A 574 6.82 -17.61 -12.38
CA VAL A 574 6.27 -16.49 -11.60
C VAL A 574 4.82 -16.15 -11.95
N GLY A 575 4.23 -16.80 -12.96
CA GLY A 575 2.90 -16.47 -13.47
C GLY A 575 2.83 -15.07 -14.11
N LEU A 576 1.65 -14.72 -14.64
CA LEU A 576 1.34 -13.41 -15.25
C LEU A 576 2.43 -12.88 -16.20
N SER A 577 3.00 -13.76 -17.02
CA SER A 577 3.93 -13.37 -18.08
C SER A 577 3.23 -13.47 -19.42
N ARG A 578 3.24 -12.41 -20.23
CA ARG A 578 2.40 -12.31 -21.44
C ARG A 578 3.14 -11.66 -22.61
N MET A 579 2.74 -12.02 -23.82
CA MET A 579 3.17 -11.34 -25.04
C MET A 579 2.21 -10.22 -25.40
N VAL A 580 2.76 -9.10 -25.88
CA VAL A 580 1.99 -7.92 -26.32
C VAL A 580 2.62 -7.31 -27.58
N ALA A 581 1.81 -6.59 -28.34
CA ALA A 581 2.25 -5.95 -29.58
C ALA A 581 1.51 -4.65 -29.87
N GLY A 582 2.10 -3.81 -30.73
CA GLY A 582 1.43 -2.68 -31.37
C GLY A 582 0.49 -3.15 -32.49
N TYR A 583 -0.37 -2.27 -33.00
CA TYR A 583 -1.38 -2.60 -34.02
C TYR A 583 -0.78 -2.74 -35.43
N ALA A 584 0.26 -3.57 -35.58
CA ALA A 584 1.00 -3.71 -36.82
C ALA A 584 0.48 -4.81 -37.77
N TRP A 585 -0.59 -5.51 -37.38
CA TRP A 585 -1.18 -6.61 -38.14
C TRP A 585 -2.71 -6.49 -38.21
N GLU A 586 -3.29 -7.05 -39.27
CA GLU A 586 -4.73 -7.21 -39.40
C GLU A 586 -5.26 -8.26 -38.39
N TRP A 587 -6.47 -8.02 -37.89
CA TRP A 587 -7.15 -8.93 -36.96
C TRP A 587 -8.05 -9.93 -37.71
N LYS A 588 -7.42 -10.89 -38.39
CA LYS A 588 -8.07 -11.94 -39.20
C LYS A 588 -8.97 -12.85 -38.35
N THR A 589 -8.55 -13.19 -37.12
CA THR A 589 -9.28 -14.08 -36.18
C THR A 589 -10.62 -13.53 -35.68
N LYS A 590 -10.88 -12.25 -35.96
CA LYS A 590 -12.20 -11.64 -35.74
C LYS A 590 -13.26 -12.18 -36.70
N ARG A 591 -12.85 -12.59 -37.90
CA ARG A 591 -13.73 -13.12 -38.96
C ARG A 591 -13.60 -14.63 -39.11
N ASP A 592 -12.38 -15.15 -39.04
CA ASP A 592 -12.10 -16.58 -39.18
C ASP A 592 -11.30 -17.09 -37.98
N LYS A 593 -11.93 -17.91 -37.13
CA LYS A 593 -11.32 -18.42 -35.90
C LYS A 593 -10.14 -19.37 -36.12
N ASN A 594 -9.96 -19.90 -37.33
CA ASN A 594 -8.86 -20.81 -37.66
C ASN A 594 -7.66 -20.07 -38.29
N ALA A 595 -7.78 -18.77 -38.57
CA ALA A 595 -6.70 -17.97 -39.12
C ALA A 595 -5.66 -17.62 -38.05
N PHE A 596 -4.49 -17.13 -38.50
CA PHE A 596 -3.47 -16.52 -37.66
C PHE A 596 -3.37 -15.03 -37.98
N ASP A 597 -3.24 -14.21 -36.95
CA ASP A 597 -3.19 -12.76 -37.09
C ASP A 597 -1.77 -12.25 -37.37
N ILE A 598 -0.81 -12.76 -36.60
CA ILE A 598 0.58 -12.33 -36.60
C ILE A 598 1.43 -13.50 -37.10
N GLU A 599 2.11 -13.29 -38.22
CA GLU A 599 2.98 -14.27 -38.85
C GLU A 599 4.39 -13.66 -39.00
N ILE A 600 5.37 -14.25 -38.30
CA ILE A 600 6.76 -13.78 -38.28
C ILE A 600 7.65 -15.02 -38.47
N GLY A 601 8.18 -15.20 -39.68
CA GLY A 601 8.89 -16.43 -40.04
C GLY A 601 7.97 -17.65 -39.91
N GLN A 602 8.37 -18.64 -39.12
CA GLN A 602 7.56 -19.83 -38.83
C GLN A 602 6.60 -19.65 -37.64
N THR A 603 6.74 -18.57 -36.87
CA THR A 603 5.92 -18.31 -35.69
C THR A 603 4.60 -17.70 -36.10
N ARG A 604 3.51 -18.33 -35.68
CA ARG A 604 2.14 -17.89 -35.92
C ARG A 604 1.46 -17.63 -34.59
N LEU A 605 0.87 -16.45 -34.43
CA LEU A 605 0.22 -16.01 -33.20
C LEU A 605 -1.15 -15.39 -33.51
N CYS A 606 -2.02 -15.40 -32.51
CA CYS A 606 -3.34 -14.79 -32.58
C CYS A 606 -3.43 -13.60 -31.61
N TRP A 607 -4.16 -12.57 -32.01
CA TRP A 607 -4.58 -11.51 -31.11
C TRP A 607 -5.51 -12.06 -30.02
N ASN A 608 -5.63 -11.31 -28.93
CA ASN A 608 -6.50 -11.61 -27.81
C ASN A 608 -7.94 -12.03 -28.24
N SER A 609 -8.45 -13.14 -27.71
CA SER A 609 -9.80 -13.63 -28.04
C SER A 609 -10.92 -12.81 -27.39
N THR A 610 -10.66 -12.20 -26.24
CA THR A 610 -11.63 -11.38 -25.49
C THR A 610 -11.15 -9.93 -25.34
N PRO A 611 -12.05 -8.93 -25.47
CA PRO A 611 -11.68 -7.52 -25.32
C PRO A 611 -11.57 -7.08 -23.84
N THR A 612 -12.13 -7.86 -22.92
CA THR A 612 -12.21 -7.56 -21.49
C THR A 612 -11.66 -8.72 -20.68
N ASP A 613 -10.87 -8.41 -19.65
CA ASP A 613 -10.27 -9.39 -18.74
C ASP A 613 -9.40 -10.47 -19.43
N TRP A 614 -8.83 -10.12 -20.59
CA TRP A 614 -8.02 -11.05 -21.40
C TRP A 614 -6.86 -11.65 -20.61
N ILE A 615 -6.16 -10.88 -19.78
CA ILE A 615 -4.95 -11.35 -19.07
C ILE A 615 -5.23 -12.54 -18.15
N ALA A 616 -6.44 -12.61 -17.59
CA ALA A 616 -6.90 -13.67 -16.72
C ALA A 616 -7.52 -14.87 -17.49
N SER A 617 -7.68 -14.77 -18.81
CA SER A 617 -8.21 -15.86 -19.63
C SER A 617 -7.21 -17.02 -19.75
N SER A 618 -7.71 -18.24 -19.93
CA SER A 618 -6.89 -19.45 -20.05
C SER A 618 -5.92 -19.41 -21.24
N ASN A 619 -6.34 -18.76 -22.33
CA ASN A 619 -5.58 -18.73 -23.59
C ASN A 619 -4.62 -17.53 -23.66
N ALA A 620 -4.61 -16.66 -22.65
CA ALA A 620 -3.85 -15.41 -22.66
C ALA A 620 -2.35 -15.60 -22.84
N LEU A 621 -1.81 -16.76 -22.44
CA LEU A 621 -0.38 -17.06 -22.59
C LEU A 621 -0.01 -17.27 -24.06
N GLU A 622 -0.88 -17.91 -24.84
CA GLU A 622 -0.63 -18.24 -26.26
C GLU A 622 -1.07 -17.12 -27.21
N GLU A 623 -1.87 -16.18 -26.72
CA GLU A 623 -2.35 -15.01 -27.45
C GLU A 623 -1.45 -13.78 -27.25
N VAL A 624 -1.61 -12.79 -28.12
CA VAL A 624 -0.92 -11.50 -28.04
C VAL A 624 -1.91 -10.40 -27.66
N GLY A 625 -1.57 -9.64 -26.61
CA GLY A 625 -2.36 -8.50 -26.16
C GLY A 625 -2.00 -7.20 -26.87
N SER A 626 -2.93 -6.24 -26.90
CA SER A 626 -2.67 -4.89 -27.39
C SER A 626 -2.62 -3.88 -26.25
N ILE A 627 -2.31 -2.63 -26.58
CA ILE A 627 -2.37 -1.52 -25.62
C ILE A 627 -3.75 -1.38 -24.96
N HIS A 628 -4.85 -1.75 -25.63
CA HIS A 628 -6.19 -1.61 -25.07
C HIS A 628 -6.55 -2.72 -24.07
N THR A 629 -5.94 -3.90 -24.19
CA THR A 629 -6.21 -5.05 -23.32
C THR A 629 -5.22 -5.16 -22.16
N VAL A 630 -3.96 -4.71 -22.34
CA VAL A 630 -2.94 -4.75 -21.29
C VAL A 630 -2.94 -3.53 -20.38
N GLN A 631 -3.50 -2.40 -20.82
CA GLN A 631 -3.48 -1.17 -20.03
C GLN A 631 -4.11 -1.40 -18.64
N GLY A 632 -3.49 -0.85 -17.61
CA GLY A 632 -3.99 -0.96 -16.24
C GLY A 632 -3.58 -2.24 -15.50
N TYR A 633 -2.96 -3.21 -16.18
CA TYR A 633 -2.38 -4.38 -15.54
C TYR A 633 -0.85 -4.26 -15.42
N ASP A 634 -0.33 -4.93 -14.39
CA ASP A 634 1.10 -5.12 -14.15
C ASP A 634 1.42 -6.61 -14.35
N LEU A 635 2.35 -6.90 -15.27
CA LEU A 635 2.79 -8.24 -15.67
C LEU A 635 4.13 -8.54 -14.99
N ASN A 636 4.41 -9.79 -14.62
CA ASN A 636 5.71 -10.13 -14.04
C ASN A 636 6.80 -10.03 -15.11
N TYR A 637 6.58 -10.66 -16.27
CA TYR A 637 7.36 -10.46 -17.49
C TYR A 637 6.48 -10.07 -18.66
N VAL A 638 7.01 -9.25 -19.57
CA VAL A 638 6.32 -8.88 -20.81
C VAL A 638 7.22 -9.12 -22.01
N GLY A 639 6.69 -9.81 -23.03
CA GLY A 639 7.32 -9.96 -24.33
C GLY A 639 6.70 -8.98 -25.32
N VAL A 640 7.44 -7.96 -25.73
CA VAL A 640 6.96 -6.89 -26.62
C VAL A 640 7.42 -7.17 -28.05
N ILE A 641 6.45 -7.37 -28.95
CA ILE A 641 6.68 -7.49 -30.38
C ILE A 641 6.44 -6.12 -31.02
N ILE A 642 7.50 -5.50 -31.54
CA ILE A 642 7.44 -4.28 -32.35
C ILE A 642 7.29 -4.69 -33.81
N GLY A 643 6.16 -4.32 -34.41
CA GLY A 643 5.84 -4.62 -35.80
C GLY A 643 6.45 -3.63 -36.78
N LEU A 644 6.04 -3.74 -38.05
CA LEU A 644 6.54 -2.89 -39.13
C LEU A 644 5.92 -1.50 -39.18
N ASP A 645 5.00 -1.19 -38.25
CA ASP A 645 4.40 0.14 -38.06
C ASP A 645 5.40 1.16 -37.50
N LEU A 646 6.50 0.71 -36.87
CA LEU A 646 7.62 1.52 -36.41
C LEU A 646 8.93 0.98 -36.98
N ARG A 647 9.75 1.86 -37.56
CA ARG A 647 11.03 1.50 -38.19
C ARG A 647 12.12 2.50 -37.84
N PHE A 648 13.37 2.13 -38.09
CA PHE A 648 14.53 3.00 -37.88
C PHE A 648 15.30 3.23 -39.18
N ASP A 649 15.56 4.49 -39.49
CA ASP A 649 16.39 4.90 -40.62
C ASP A 649 17.84 5.09 -40.13
N PRO A 650 18.80 4.21 -40.50
CA PRO A 650 20.18 4.31 -40.03
C PRO A 650 20.93 5.51 -40.60
N GLU A 651 20.58 5.98 -41.80
CA GLU A 651 21.24 7.13 -42.44
C GLU A 651 20.80 8.43 -41.77
N ARG A 652 19.49 8.61 -41.58
CA ARG A 652 18.92 9.79 -40.93
C ARG A 652 18.93 9.72 -39.40
N ARG A 653 19.31 8.56 -38.84
CA ARG A 653 19.36 8.26 -37.40
C ARG A 653 18.07 8.63 -36.66
N ARG A 654 16.92 8.30 -37.26
CA ARG A 654 15.61 8.65 -36.72
C ARG A 654 14.60 7.52 -36.86
N LEU A 655 13.64 7.50 -35.94
CA LEU A 655 12.45 6.65 -36.03
C LEU A 655 11.48 7.25 -37.05
N PHE A 656 10.76 6.38 -37.76
CA PHE A 656 9.66 6.77 -38.64
C PHE A 656 8.59 5.68 -38.66
N ILE A 657 7.40 6.04 -39.15
CA ILE A 657 6.25 5.14 -39.21
C ILE A 657 6.03 4.60 -40.63
N ASP A 658 5.38 3.46 -40.70
CA ASP A 658 4.77 2.94 -41.93
C ASP A 658 3.25 2.84 -41.74
N ARG A 659 2.51 3.80 -42.34
CA ARG A 659 1.04 3.86 -42.23
C ARG A 659 0.32 2.65 -42.81
N ALA A 660 0.92 1.97 -43.80
CA ALA A 660 0.35 0.77 -44.41
C ALA A 660 0.40 -0.41 -43.43
N SER A 661 1.41 -0.42 -42.58
CA SER A 661 1.60 -1.42 -41.53
C SER A 661 0.83 -1.11 -40.24
N TYR A 662 0.17 0.05 -40.09
CA TYR A 662 -0.60 0.39 -38.88
C TYR A 662 -2.12 0.17 -39.07
N PHE A 663 -2.69 -0.81 -38.37
CA PHE A 663 -4.06 -1.32 -38.57
C PHE A 663 -5.10 -0.78 -37.55
N ASP A 664 -4.72 0.04 -36.58
CA ASP A 664 -5.69 0.73 -35.73
C ASP A 664 -6.36 1.88 -36.48
N LYS A 665 -7.55 1.61 -37.02
CA LYS A 665 -8.38 2.58 -37.73
C LYS A 665 -8.68 3.83 -36.89
N LYS A 666 -8.89 3.68 -35.58
CA LYS A 666 -9.22 4.81 -34.68
C LYS A 666 -7.96 5.52 -34.18
N GLY A 667 -6.82 4.85 -34.17
CA GLY A 667 -5.52 5.42 -33.86
C GLY A 667 -4.98 6.37 -34.93
N LYS A 668 -5.45 6.27 -36.18
CA LYS A 668 -5.07 7.15 -37.31
C LYS A 668 -6.21 7.98 -37.91
N GLU A 669 -7.38 8.00 -37.27
CA GLU A 669 -8.57 8.71 -37.77
C GLU A 669 -8.41 10.23 -37.61
N ASN A 670 -8.66 10.99 -38.68
CA ASN A 670 -8.81 12.44 -38.57
C ASN A 670 -10.10 12.79 -37.82
N ASN A 671 -10.16 14.00 -37.27
CA ASN A 671 -11.30 14.45 -36.49
C ASN A 671 -12.06 15.56 -37.24
N PRO A 672 -12.95 15.22 -38.19
CA PRO A 672 -13.68 16.19 -38.99
C PRO A 672 -14.62 17.06 -38.14
N ALA A 673 -15.14 16.52 -37.03
CA ALA A 673 -16.01 17.26 -36.11
C ALA A 673 -15.32 18.47 -35.45
N LEU A 674 -13.98 18.44 -35.36
CA LEU A 674 -13.15 19.52 -34.86
C LEU A 674 -12.24 20.13 -35.94
N GLY A 675 -12.39 19.72 -37.21
CA GLY A 675 -11.54 20.18 -38.31
C GLY A 675 -10.06 19.83 -38.16
N ARG A 676 -9.70 18.74 -37.45
CA ARG A 676 -8.29 18.36 -37.19
C ARG A 676 -7.83 17.20 -38.07
N THR A 677 -6.62 17.34 -38.60
CA THR A 677 -5.88 16.30 -39.31
C THR A 677 -4.62 15.91 -38.53
N TYR A 678 -4.23 14.64 -38.59
CA TYR A 678 -3.06 14.13 -37.86
C TYR A 678 -1.94 13.72 -38.81
N SER A 679 -0.79 14.37 -38.64
CA SER A 679 0.41 14.17 -39.44
C SER A 679 1.11 12.83 -39.12
N ASP A 680 2.11 12.48 -39.92
CA ASP A 680 2.95 11.30 -39.66
C ASP A 680 3.74 11.47 -38.35
N ASP A 681 4.14 12.70 -38.01
CA ASP A 681 4.82 13.01 -36.75
C ASP A 681 3.87 12.82 -35.55
N ASP A 682 2.58 13.15 -35.69
CA ASP A 682 1.58 12.88 -34.65
C ASP A 682 1.38 11.38 -34.43
N LEU A 683 1.28 10.61 -35.51
CA LEU A 683 1.17 9.15 -35.43
C LEU A 683 2.45 8.53 -34.85
N LEU A 684 3.64 9.00 -35.25
CA LEU A 684 4.92 8.56 -34.71
C LEU A 684 4.96 8.77 -33.20
N ARG A 685 4.50 9.93 -32.71
CA ARG A 685 4.37 10.20 -31.27
C ARG A 685 3.41 9.22 -30.59
N PHE A 686 2.26 8.92 -31.19
CA PHE A 686 1.31 7.95 -30.63
C PHE A 686 1.87 6.52 -30.60
N ILE A 687 2.50 6.06 -31.68
CA ILE A 687 3.04 4.69 -31.81
C ILE A 687 4.22 4.48 -30.87
N THR A 688 5.16 5.43 -30.81
CA THR A 688 6.27 5.39 -29.83
C THR A 688 5.75 5.40 -28.40
N GLN A 689 4.70 6.18 -28.10
CA GLN A 689 4.05 6.17 -26.78
C GLN A 689 3.36 4.83 -26.47
N ILE A 690 2.75 4.18 -27.45
CA ILE A 690 2.16 2.83 -27.31
C ILE A 690 3.26 1.85 -26.92
N TYR A 691 4.34 1.76 -27.70
CA TYR A 691 5.43 0.83 -27.41
C TYR A 691 6.14 1.14 -26.08
N ALA A 692 6.33 2.41 -25.74
CA ALA A 692 6.87 2.80 -24.43
C ALA A 692 5.96 2.33 -23.27
N VAL A 693 4.64 2.39 -23.44
CA VAL A 693 3.71 1.86 -22.44
C VAL A 693 3.77 0.35 -22.37
N LEU A 694 3.91 -0.36 -23.48
CA LEU A 694 4.02 -1.84 -23.51
C LEU A 694 5.32 -2.31 -22.83
N MET A 695 6.45 -1.70 -23.18
CA MET A 695 7.78 -2.01 -22.63
C MET A 695 7.93 -1.69 -21.14
N THR A 696 7.04 -0.91 -20.55
CA THR A 696 7.06 -0.55 -19.12
C THR A 696 6.01 -1.32 -18.29
N ARG A 697 5.49 -2.43 -18.83
CA ARG A 697 4.51 -3.30 -18.13
C ARG A 697 5.12 -4.39 -17.28
N GLY A 698 6.34 -4.82 -17.58
CA GLY A 698 7.03 -5.88 -16.85
C GLY A 698 7.56 -5.38 -15.51
N ILE A 699 7.17 -6.04 -14.41
CA ILE A 699 7.65 -5.77 -13.05
C ILE A 699 9.08 -6.27 -12.87
N GLN A 700 9.37 -7.49 -13.34
CA GLN A 700 10.64 -8.20 -13.15
C GLN A 700 11.50 -8.20 -14.43
N GLY A 701 10.87 -8.18 -15.60
CA GLY A 701 11.61 -8.11 -16.86
C GLY A 701 10.77 -7.77 -18.08
N THR A 702 11.46 -7.32 -19.13
CA THR A 702 10.90 -6.97 -20.44
C THR A 702 11.76 -7.57 -21.54
N TYR A 703 11.13 -8.32 -22.44
CA TYR A 703 11.76 -8.87 -23.63
C TYR A 703 11.24 -8.14 -24.86
N VAL A 704 12.13 -7.86 -25.80
CA VAL A 704 11.80 -7.05 -26.98
C VAL A 704 12.23 -7.78 -28.24
N TYR A 705 11.32 -7.86 -29.21
CA TYR A 705 11.63 -8.30 -30.56
C TYR A 705 11.13 -7.23 -31.55
N ALA A 706 11.98 -6.81 -32.48
CA ALA A 706 11.61 -5.88 -33.55
C ALA A 706 11.63 -6.60 -34.91
N CYS A 707 10.54 -6.44 -35.67
CA CYS A 707 10.40 -7.01 -37.01
C CYS A 707 11.32 -6.33 -38.02
N ASP A 708 11.46 -5.00 -37.93
CA ASP A 708 12.36 -4.23 -38.78
C ASP A 708 13.83 -4.47 -38.37
N PRO A 709 14.71 -4.93 -39.30
CA PRO A 709 16.11 -5.20 -38.97
C PRO A 709 16.87 -3.95 -38.51
N GLY A 710 16.62 -2.79 -39.13
CA GLY A 710 17.26 -1.52 -38.75
C GLY A 710 16.92 -1.12 -37.32
N LEU A 711 15.64 -1.23 -36.95
CA LEU A 711 15.19 -0.98 -35.59
C LEU A 711 15.73 -2.01 -34.60
N ARG A 712 15.87 -3.27 -34.99
CA ARG A 712 16.45 -4.31 -34.13
C ARG A 712 17.90 -4.00 -33.77
N GLU A 713 18.72 -3.69 -34.77
CA GLU A 713 20.13 -3.32 -34.55
C GLU A 713 20.26 -2.02 -33.75
N TYR A 714 19.38 -1.05 -34.02
CA TYR A 714 19.27 0.15 -33.21
C TYR A 714 19.00 -0.17 -31.72
N LEU A 715 18.04 -1.05 -31.43
CA LEU A 715 17.70 -1.42 -30.05
C LEU A 715 18.80 -2.23 -29.37
N LYS A 716 19.54 -3.08 -30.10
CA LYS A 716 20.69 -3.82 -29.55
C LYS A 716 21.79 -2.89 -29.03
N ALA A 717 21.94 -1.68 -29.56
CA ALA A 717 22.88 -0.70 -29.01
C ALA A 717 22.53 -0.27 -27.57
N PHE A 718 21.25 -0.38 -27.17
CA PHE A 718 20.74 0.13 -25.89
C PHE A 718 20.23 -0.97 -24.94
N ILE A 719 19.92 -2.14 -25.48
CA ILE A 719 19.36 -3.27 -24.72
C ILE A 719 20.28 -4.48 -24.89
N PRO A 720 20.67 -5.16 -23.79
CA PRO A 720 21.43 -6.41 -23.87
C PRO A 720 20.75 -7.43 -24.80
N SER A 721 21.52 -8.09 -25.65
CA SER A 721 21.00 -9.18 -26.49
C SER A 721 21.00 -10.49 -25.70
N SER A 722 19.92 -11.27 -25.81
CA SER A 722 19.97 -12.67 -25.36
C SER A 722 20.88 -13.44 -26.31
N SER A 723 21.87 -14.13 -25.75
CA SER A 723 22.61 -15.18 -26.48
C SER A 723 21.67 -16.33 -26.85
#